data_AF-A0A2M6Y1R7-F1
#
_entry.id   AF-A0A2M6Y1R7-F1
#
_cell.length_a   1.000
_cell.length_b   1.000
_cell.length_c   1.000
_cell.angle_alpha   90.00
_cell.angle_beta   90.00
_cell.angle_gamma   90.00
#
_symmetry.space_group_name_H-M   'P 1'
#
loop_
_entity.id
_entity.type
_entity.pdbx_description
1 polymer ?
#
loop_
_entity_poly.entity_id
_entity_poly.type
_entity_poly.pdbx_seq_one_letter_code
_entity_poly.pdbx_strand_id
1 'polypeptide(L)'
;MGKIILLFLFSAALSYGTQESLPPEISKQTRISGDVILSGDCLVAEGGELIFAPGARIIVQDGEVHSLKLNKRIGRRIINAAVSGKASIIVEGRLMAASSDELPVVFGGFTASGASSGLRWGGIVAAGNGEVALSNVRIKDAVYGVLACDNADVLVKKSVISNCGMGLIAANNSNVRIISSDINRSFTSGVELYDESSVSVEKTKISRNGAAGILAGYRSKLSVSSCEIESNKTGIRIKDAASYKFKDNFFYMNDIDVDSVDKYKPEPLKAGNADFVWKGLVEVKEDFTVPFGKTLRILEGTKIFVSSSCVKDEVYYIELQKGRAALTTAGKCDIIIKGNIIVSGTEKNPVFLAATSKFGSIILSGDGKGSGIFNLVLSGAERGIYLVSENAAKFKDCVFKNCGTAVIIMERASPAFEECVFLNDRYGVISYDIAKTFFRDSIFSECETAAGARDNSTLYFRNCRFEKGALAAATFDKADISCVSNSFNKNVDAVLLADKSSGNIERNNFSQNFSAVRVLNGACAQISANTFVKNENAVLKNIDCDVTEKDNSFVKNKSNSQYLSTKNPTASGVIGKSEVWDGRISVVGDILVRRDAVLYIKSGAKISLRSSEEDYVYFTEKAGEKIEATHPGLTDIIVEGHLITEAGNEISFLAAGQGWGGIIFVKDAAGEINDALLKNASSAVALYDKSSVRFNGVNIAESRSGLSLNDESSAEFVKSRIVNCGKGIEIYDRAVCDTSLSILTGNDNALFMFGGGVSSINNLVSKNKTGIKVLAGRLEISNNSFLANETALEERVPVVEKNSRFYENLTDRKQIK
;
A
#
# COMPACT_ATOMS: atom_id res chain seq x y z
N MET A 1 43.06 -8.88 36.54
CA MET A 1 43.50 -8.05 35.39
C MET A 1 42.26 -7.29 34.92
N GLY A 2 41.94 -6.08 35.40
CA GLY A 2 42.66 -4.82 35.16
C GLY A 2 42.34 -4.35 33.73
N LYS A 3 41.56 -3.31 33.43
CA LYS A 3 41.30 -2.04 34.12
C LYS A 3 39.88 -1.55 33.84
N ILE A 4 39.29 -0.95 34.86
CA ILE A 4 38.16 -0.01 34.81
C ILE A 4 38.52 1.10 33.81
N ILE A 5 37.82 1.18 32.68
CA ILE A 5 37.84 2.38 31.84
C ILE A 5 36.78 3.31 32.43
N LEU A 6 37.28 4.27 33.21
CA LEU A 6 36.59 5.48 33.63
C LEU A 6 35.99 6.13 32.37
N LEU A 7 34.68 6.02 32.20
CA LEU A 7 33.94 6.97 31.38
C LEU A 7 34.05 8.31 32.13
N PHE A 8 34.98 9.17 31.70
CA PHE A 8 34.91 10.58 32.05
C PHE A 8 33.66 11.15 31.39
N LEU A 9 32.54 11.02 32.08
CA LEU A 9 31.44 11.96 31.99
C LEU A 9 32.03 13.31 32.42
N PHE A 10 32.56 14.07 31.47
CA PHE A 10 32.57 15.51 31.64
C PHE A 10 31.09 15.92 31.68
N SER A 11 30.54 15.98 32.89
CA SER A 11 29.53 16.98 33.20
C SER A 11 30.19 18.33 32.94
N ALA A 12 30.16 18.77 31.70
CA ALA A 12 30.08 20.20 31.44
C ALA A 12 28.79 20.61 32.14
N ALA A 13 28.92 21.19 33.32
CA ALA A 13 27.89 22.02 33.87
C ALA A 13 27.39 22.90 32.71
N LEU A 14 26.08 22.90 32.46
CA LEU A 14 25.45 23.98 31.74
C LEU A 14 25.72 25.25 32.55
N SER A 15 26.89 25.86 32.38
CA SER A 15 26.88 27.28 32.18
C SER A 15 26.07 27.47 30.91
N TYR A 16 24.90 28.08 31.01
CA TYR A 16 24.38 28.91 29.93
C TYR A 16 25.44 30.02 29.69
N GLY A 17 26.55 29.63 29.10
CA GLY A 17 27.52 30.53 28.52
C GLY A 17 26.79 31.11 27.32
N THR A 18 26.72 32.44 27.27
CA THR A 18 26.30 33.21 26.11
C THR A 18 26.79 32.53 24.85
N GLN A 19 25.87 32.07 24.00
CA GLN A 19 26.21 31.45 22.72
C GLN A 19 27.13 32.42 21.97
N GLU A 20 28.38 32.05 21.75
CA GLU A 20 29.39 32.97 21.23
C GLU A 20 28.99 33.38 19.80
N SER A 21 28.95 34.69 19.55
CA SER A 21 28.77 35.21 18.19
C SER A 21 30.13 35.27 17.50
N LEU A 22 30.15 34.97 16.21
CA LEU A 22 31.32 35.17 15.37
C LEU A 22 31.64 36.67 15.34
N PRO A 23 32.88 37.08 15.65
CA PRO A 23 33.23 38.49 15.65
C PRO A 23 33.12 39.06 14.23
N PRO A 24 32.84 40.37 14.08
CA PRO A 24 32.72 41.01 12.77
C PRO A 24 34.04 40.97 11.98
N GLU A 25 35.17 40.81 12.65
CA GLU A 25 36.49 40.68 12.02
C GLU A 25 37.38 39.67 12.75
N ILE A 26 38.15 38.89 11.98
CA ILE A 26 39.16 37.93 12.43
C ILE A 26 40.49 38.27 11.76
N SER A 27 41.44 38.77 12.55
CA SER A 27 42.79 39.18 12.10
C SER A 27 43.91 38.28 12.62
N LYS A 28 43.57 37.23 13.36
CA LYS A 28 44.51 36.22 13.92
C LYS A 28 43.92 34.82 13.73
N GLN A 29 44.68 33.79 14.11
CA GLN A 29 44.14 32.44 14.14
C GLN A 29 43.05 32.31 15.22
N THR A 30 41.84 31.99 14.78
CA THR A 30 40.65 31.80 15.61
C THR A 30 40.08 30.42 15.34
N ARG A 31 39.84 29.65 16.40
CA ARG A 31 39.28 28.30 16.31
C ARG A 31 37.88 28.26 16.92
N ILE A 32 36.92 27.75 16.16
CA ILE A 32 35.54 27.58 16.59
C ILE A 32 35.25 26.11 16.84
N SER A 33 34.64 25.82 17.98
CA SER A 33 34.12 24.50 18.36
C SER A 33 32.70 24.64 18.90
N GLY A 34 31.81 23.70 18.52
CA GLY A 34 30.40 23.76 18.93
C GLY A 34 29.57 24.74 18.11
N ASP A 35 28.50 25.25 18.73
CA ASP A 35 27.57 26.18 18.08
C ASP A 35 28.08 27.61 18.16
N VAL A 36 28.12 28.29 17.02
CA VAL A 36 28.47 29.72 16.92
C VAL A 36 27.36 30.46 16.19
N ILE A 37 27.01 31.66 16.66
CA ILE A 37 26.03 32.51 15.98
C ILE A 37 26.72 33.35 14.93
N LEU A 38 26.19 33.38 13.71
CA LEU A 38 26.54 34.37 12.70
C LEU A 38 25.46 35.47 12.70
N SER A 39 25.73 36.57 13.41
CA SER A 39 24.79 37.68 13.58
C SER A 39 24.90 38.78 12.52
N GLY A 40 25.99 38.79 11.76
CA GLY A 40 26.30 39.76 10.72
C GLY A 40 27.48 39.29 9.89
N ASP A 41 27.91 40.09 8.93
CA ASP A 41 29.10 39.79 8.16
C ASP A 41 30.33 39.62 9.06
N CYS A 42 31.07 38.55 8.84
CA CYS A 42 32.36 38.29 9.47
C CYS A 42 33.46 38.34 8.40
N LEU A 43 34.40 39.28 8.54
CA LEU A 43 35.59 39.38 7.72
C LEU A 43 36.75 38.62 8.35
N VAL A 44 37.21 37.55 7.71
CA VAL A 44 38.53 36.97 7.95
C VAL A 44 39.53 37.79 7.15
N ALA A 45 40.13 38.78 7.80
CA ALA A 45 41.04 39.75 7.19
C ALA A 45 42.33 39.06 6.71
N GLU A 46 43.08 39.74 5.85
CA GLU A 46 44.40 39.29 5.42
C GLU A 46 45.31 38.97 6.63
N GLY A 47 45.94 37.80 6.63
CA GLY A 47 46.74 37.28 7.75
C GLY A 47 45.92 36.62 8.89
N GLY A 48 44.60 36.76 8.89
CA GLY A 48 43.69 36.03 9.78
C GLY A 48 43.44 34.58 9.31
N GLU A 49 43.16 33.69 10.26
CA GLU A 49 42.83 32.29 9.97
C GLU A 49 41.64 31.82 10.82
N LEU A 50 40.55 31.39 10.19
CA LEU A 50 39.35 30.87 10.85
C LEU A 50 39.27 29.35 10.67
N ILE A 51 39.32 28.61 11.78
CA ILE A 51 39.33 27.13 11.79
C ILE A 51 38.08 26.60 12.50
N PHE A 52 37.24 25.85 11.78
CA PHE A 52 36.11 25.12 12.38
C PHE A 52 36.53 23.69 12.76
N ALA A 53 36.40 23.36 14.04
CA ALA A 53 36.62 22.01 14.55
C ALA A 53 35.46 21.06 14.15
N PRO A 54 35.70 19.74 14.06
CA PRO A 54 34.65 18.75 13.80
C PRO A 54 33.43 18.93 14.70
N GLY A 55 32.23 18.81 14.13
CA GLY A 55 30.96 18.99 14.82
C GLY A 55 30.53 20.46 15.05
N ALA A 56 31.34 21.45 14.64
CA ALA A 56 30.95 22.85 14.76
C ALA A 56 29.72 23.17 13.88
N ARG A 57 28.81 24.00 14.40
CA ARG A 57 27.58 24.41 13.70
C ARG A 57 27.46 25.92 13.70
N ILE A 58 27.17 26.49 12.55
CA ILE A 58 26.93 27.92 12.40
C ILE A 58 25.43 28.15 12.34
N ILE A 59 24.93 28.88 13.34
CA ILE A 59 23.51 29.23 13.48
C ILE A 59 23.34 30.66 13.00
N VAL A 60 22.53 30.85 11.96
CA VAL A 60 22.31 32.17 11.37
C VAL A 60 21.26 32.90 12.20
N GLN A 61 21.57 34.12 12.65
CA GLN A 61 20.60 34.96 13.31
C GLN A 61 19.63 35.58 12.30
N ASP A 62 18.35 35.70 12.69
CA ASP A 62 17.38 36.42 11.86
C ASP A 62 17.67 37.92 11.91
N GLY A 63 17.92 38.50 10.74
CA GLY A 63 18.33 39.89 10.60
C GLY A 63 19.83 40.07 10.78
N GLU A 64 20.42 40.89 9.92
CA GLU A 64 21.85 41.17 9.91
C GLU A 64 22.15 42.38 10.81
N VAL A 65 22.93 42.17 11.86
CA VAL A 65 23.31 43.21 12.84
C VAL A 65 24.48 44.07 12.33
N HIS A 66 25.28 43.54 11.40
CA HIS A 66 26.38 44.25 10.75
C HIS A 66 26.50 43.81 9.29
N SER A 67 26.46 44.75 8.35
CA SER A 67 26.54 44.49 6.91
C SER A 67 27.69 45.24 6.26
N LEU A 68 28.55 44.49 5.57
CA LEU A 68 29.63 45.00 4.76
C LEU A 68 29.14 45.18 3.31
N LYS A 69 29.80 46.10 2.61
CA LYS A 69 29.56 46.32 1.18
C LYS A 69 30.80 45.95 0.39
N LEU A 70 30.79 44.73 -0.15
CA LEU A 70 31.88 44.19 -0.95
C LEU A 70 31.48 44.21 -2.43
N ASN A 71 31.66 45.34 -3.10
CA ASN A 71 31.33 45.45 -4.52
C ASN A 71 32.39 44.74 -5.38
N LYS A 72 32.00 43.65 -6.03
CA LYS A 72 32.87 42.90 -6.95
C LYS A 72 32.31 42.94 -8.36
N ARG A 73 33.20 43.14 -9.34
CA ARG A 73 32.85 43.00 -10.75
C ARG A 73 32.94 41.53 -11.14
N ILE A 74 31.80 40.92 -11.39
CA ILE A 74 31.70 39.52 -11.84
C ILE A 74 31.07 39.54 -13.24
N GLY A 75 31.86 39.16 -14.24
CA GLY A 75 31.47 39.36 -15.63
C GLY A 75 31.15 40.83 -15.92
N ARG A 76 29.97 41.09 -16.49
CA ARG A 76 29.51 42.44 -16.83
C ARG A 76 28.84 43.20 -15.68
N ARG A 77 28.61 42.57 -14.52
CA ARG A 77 27.84 43.17 -13.41
C ARG A 77 28.76 43.55 -12.25
N ILE A 78 28.38 44.60 -11.53
CA ILE A 78 28.91 44.88 -10.20
C ILE A 78 27.87 44.39 -9.20
N ILE A 79 28.26 43.49 -8.30
CA ILE A 79 27.38 42.92 -7.27
C ILE A 79 27.96 43.19 -5.89
N ASN A 80 27.09 43.31 -4.87
CA ASN A 80 27.53 43.25 -3.48
C ASN A 80 27.69 41.78 -3.09
N ALA A 81 28.94 41.29 -3.06
CA ALA A 81 29.27 39.91 -2.74
C ALA A 81 28.90 39.53 -1.29
N ALA A 82 28.86 40.52 -0.37
CA ALA A 82 28.46 40.33 1.02
C ALA A 82 26.94 40.19 1.24
N VAL A 83 26.12 40.38 0.19
CA VAL A 83 24.65 40.23 0.20
C VAL A 83 23.94 41.00 1.33
N SER A 84 23.53 42.23 1.05
CA SER A 84 22.83 43.08 2.02
C SER A 84 21.60 42.40 2.64
N GLY A 85 21.52 42.44 3.97
CA GLY A 85 20.46 41.83 4.78
C GLY A 85 20.68 40.34 5.08
N LYS A 86 21.83 39.77 4.73
CA LYS A 86 22.15 38.35 4.92
C LYS A 86 23.61 38.16 5.26
N ALA A 87 23.87 37.91 6.55
CA ALA A 87 25.20 37.68 7.07
C ALA A 87 26.03 36.69 6.24
N SER A 88 27.28 37.05 5.97
CA SER A 88 28.25 36.30 5.17
C SER A 88 29.55 36.09 5.94
N ILE A 89 30.30 35.03 5.57
CA ILE A 89 31.69 34.88 6.01
C ILE A 89 32.56 35.28 4.83
N ILE A 90 33.20 36.44 4.92
CA ILE A 90 34.07 37.01 3.90
C ILE A 90 35.51 36.64 4.25
N VAL A 91 36.23 36.03 3.32
CA VAL A 91 37.55 35.46 3.55
C VAL A 91 38.55 36.13 2.63
N GLU A 92 39.35 37.04 3.18
CA GLU A 92 40.55 37.63 2.56
C GLU A 92 41.84 36.98 3.10
N GLY A 93 41.78 36.41 4.31
CA GLY A 93 42.80 35.51 4.89
C GLY A 93 42.52 34.04 4.58
N ARG A 94 42.38 33.20 5.61
CA ARG A 94 42.21 31.75 5.44
C ARG A 94 41.04 31.18 6.24
N LEU A 95 40.25 30.30 5.63
CA LEU A 95 39.19 29.53 6.30
C LEU A 95 39.42 28.03 6.10
N MET A 96 39.42 27.28 7.20
CA MET A 96 39.56 25.82 7.18
C MET A 96 38.44 25.14 7.96
N ALA A 97 37.85 24.11 7.36
CA ALA A 97 36.94 23.20 8.04
C ALA A 97 37.22 21.77 7.55
N ALA A 98 37.55 20.87 8.46
CA ALA A 98 37.78 19.45 8.16
C ALA A 98 37.07 18.59 9.21
N SER A 99 36.21 17.68 8.77
CA SER A 99 35.38 16.90 9.69
C SER A 99 35.16 15.44 9.25
N SER A 100 34.36 14.67 9.99
CA SER A 100 33.98 13.28 9.67
C SER A 100 32.46 13.15 9.52
N ASP A 101 31.98 12.02 8.99
CA ASP A 101 30.54 11.81 8.80
C ASP A 101 29.77 11.74 10.14
N GLU A 102 30.47 11.34 11.21
CA GLU A 102 29.95 11.31 12.58
C GLU A 102 29.82 12.70 13.20
N LEU A 103 30.74 13.61 12.88
CA LEU A 103 30.81 14.97 13.43
C LEU A 103 30.94 16.02 12.32
N PRO A 104 29.89 16.20 11.49
CA PRO A 104 29.95 17.11 10.36
C PRO A 104 29.99 18.56 10.81
N VAL A 105 30.84 19.38 10.17
CA VAL A 105 30.72 20.84 10.27
C VAL A 105 29.57 21.30 9.39
N VAL A 106 28.64 22.07 9.96
CA VAL A 106 27.44 22.54 9.25
C VAL A 106 27.40 24.06 9.19
N PHE A 107 27.40 24.59 7.97
CA PHE A 107 27.19 25.99 7.63
C PHE A 107 25.73 26.19 7.20
N GLY A 108 24.95 26.89 8.03
CA GLY A 108 23.57 27.26 7.72
C GLY A 108 22.50 26.22 8.06
N GLY A 109 21.25 26.59 7.77
CA GLY A 109 20.03 25.79 7.96
C GLY A 109 19.62 25.50 9.41
N PHE A 110 20.05 26.35 10.34
CA PHE A 110 19.48 26.52 11.68
C PHE A 110 19.26 28.02 11.88
N THR A 111 18.04 28.43 12.26
CA THR A 111 17.79 29.78 12.78
C THR A 111 17.76 29.73 14.29
N ALA A 112 18.20 30.81 14.96
CA ALA A 112 18.05 30.94 16.41
C ALA A 112 16.58 30.80 16.87
N SER A 113 15.63 31.13 15.98
CA SER A 113 14.17 31.07 16.20
C SER A 113 13.53 29.70 15.89
N GLY A 114 14.26 28.75 15.31
CA GLY A 114 13.77 27.40 15.02
C GLY A 114 12.71 27.27 13.90
N ALA A 115 12.44 28.31 13.11
CA ALA A 115 11.40 28.28 12.07
C ALA A 115 11.81 28.88 10.70
N SER A 116 11.33 28.19 9.64
CA SER A 116 11.13 28.57 8.22
C SER A 116 12.18 28.19 7.15
N SER A 117 11.69 27.88 5.94
CA SER A 117 12.38 27.47 4.69
C SER A 117 12.84 28.65 3.81
N GLY A 118 13.95 28.56 3.07
CA GLY A 118 14.41 29.60 2.11
C GLY A 118 15.89 29.99 2.28
N LEU A 119 16.39 30.97 1.52
CA LEU A 119 17.79 31.44 1.61
C LEU A 119 18.00 32.32 2.84
N ARG A 120 18.83 31.87 3.79
CA ARG A 120 18.96 32.42 5.14
C ARG A 120 20.14 33.37 5.32
N TRP A 121 21.23 33.13 4.61
CA TRP A 121 22.49 33.84 4.79
C TRP A 121 23.19 34.04 3.44
N GLY A 122 24.20 34.92 3.40
CA GLY A 122 24.86 35.29 2.15
C GLY A 122 25.77 34.18 1.62
N GLY A 123 26.45 33.47 2.52
CA GLY A 123 27.33 32.35 2.19
C GLY A 123 28.77 32.55 2.66
N ILE A 124 29.67 31.76 2.07
CA ILE A 124 31.12 31.94 2.21
C ILE A 124 31.63 32.66 0.97
N VAL A 125 32.31 33.79 1.16
CA VAL A 125 32.82 34.66 0.08
C VAL A 125 34.33 34.73 0.18
N ALA A 126 35.07 34.00 -0.65
CA ALA A 126 36.52 34.12 -0.77
C ALA A 126 36.85 35.28 -1.72
N ALA A 127 37.58 36.28 -1.22
CA ALA A 127 37.91 37.52 -1.94
C ALA A 127 39.39 37.87 -1.77
N GLY A 128 39.90 38.79 -2.59
CA GLY A 128 41.33 39.13 -2.60
C GLY A 128 42.18 37.92 -2.95
N ASN A 129 43.09 37.54 -2.04
CA ASN A 129 43.90 36.33 -2.13
C ASN A 129 43.43 35.24 -1.15
N GLY A 130 42.18 35.30 -0.70
CA GLY A 130 41.66 34.43 0.35
C GLY A 130 41.70 32.94 -0.01
N GLU A 131 42.00 32.13 1.00
CA GLU A 131 42.07 30.67 0.89
C GLU A 131 40.94 29.99 1.67
N VAL A 132 40.15 29.14 1.02
CA VAL A 132 39.07 28.38 1.66
C VAL A 132 39.25 26.88 1.43
N ALA A 133 39.44 26.11 2.51
CA ALA A 133 39.59 24.66 2.46
C ALA A 133 38.49 23.97 3.28
N LEU A 134 37.57 23.29 2.58
CA LEU A 134 36.38 22.67 3.14
C LEU A 134 36.37 21.16 2.86
N SER A 135 36.49 20.36 3.91
CA SER A 135 36.49 18.91 3.85
C SER A 135 35.42 18.30 4.74
N ASN A 136 34.54 17.50 4.15
CA ASN A 136 33.44 16.83 4.84
C ASN A 136 32.43 17.79 5.48
N VAL A 137 32.15 18.93 4.85
CA VAL A 137 31.24 19.95 5.42
C VAL A 137 29.86 19.88 4.77
N ARG A 138 28.85 20.45 5.44
CA ARG A 138 27.53 20.68 4.86
C ARG A 138 27.26 22.17 4.80
N ILE A 139 27.02 22.70 3.61
CA ILE A 139 26.60 24.08 3.36
C ILE A 139 25.17 24.03 2.85
N LYS A 140 24.26 24.78 3.50
CA LYS A 140 22.87 24.83 3.06
C LYS A 140 22.22 26.19 3.25
N ASP A 141 21.15 26.42 2.48
CA ASP A 141 20.24 27.55 2.61
C ASP A 141 20.93 28.91 2.44
N ALA A 142 21.97 29.00 1.61
CA ALA A 142 22.76 30.21 1.37
C ALA A 142 22.43 30.86 0.03
N VAL A 143 22.60 32.18 -0.11
CA VAL A 143 22.50 32.83 -1.43
C VAL A 143 23.57 32.29 -2.37
N TYR A 144 24.81 32.26 -1.90
CA TYR A 144 25.92 31.53 -2.50
C TYR A 144 26.34 30.44 -1.54
N GLY A 145 26.44 29.18 -1.96
CA GLY A 145 27.09 28.19 -1.10
C GLY A 145 28.55 28.60 -0.84
N VAL A 146 29.28 28.84 -1.94
CA VAL A 146 30.60 29.50 -1.93
C VAL A 146 30.73 30.45 -3.12
N LEU A 147 31.26 31.65 -2.92
CA LEU A 147 31.64 32.59 -3.98
C LEU A 147 33.15 32.85 -3.91
N ALA A 148 33.90 32.46 -4.93
CA ALA A 148 35.31 32.78 -5.11
C ALA A 148 35.47 33.91 -6.13
N CYS A 149 36.15 34.99 -5.76
CA CYS A 149 36.40 36.15 -6.63
C CYS A 149 37.83 36.69 -6.45
N ASP A 150 38.20 37.68 -7.26
CA ASP A 150 39.58 38.18 -7.37
C ASP A 150 40.59 37.07 -7.69
N ASN A 151 41.53 36.75 -6.79
CA ASN A 151 42.55 35.70 -6.95
C ASN A 151 42.40 34.56 -5.92
N ALA A 152 41.21 34.40 -5.33
CA ALA A 152 40.98 33.43 -4.26
C ALA A 152 41.21 31.96 -4.69
N ASP A 153 41.65 31.11 -3.76
CA ASP A 153 41.77 29.65 -3.94
C ASP A 153 40.78 28.91 -3.03
N VAL A 154 39.96 28.03 -3.61
CA VAL A 154 38.91 27.28 -2.90
C VAL A 154 39.03 25.78 -3.18
N LEU A 155 39.10 24.98 -2.12
CA LEU A 155 39.02 23.52 -2.16
C LEU A 155 37.77 23.03 -1.43
N VAL A 156 36.89 22.32 -2.14
CA VAL A 156 35.70 21.66 -1.58
C VAL A 156 35.81 20.15 -1.79
N LYS A 157 36.00 19.39 -0.72
CA LYS A 157 36.22 17.95 -0.76
C LYS A 157 35.23 17.17 0.11
N LYS A 158 34.61 16.12 -0.41
CA LYS A 158 33.68 15.25 0.37
C LYS A 158 32.54 16.03 1.04
N SER A 159 32.13 17.15 0.46
CA SER A 159 31.20 18.08 1.08
C SER A 159 29.85 18.06 0.38
N VAL A 160 28.81 18.51 1.07
CA VAL A 160 27.47 18.69 0.52
C VAL A 160 27.13 20.17 0.47
N ILE A 161 26.82 20.69 -0.71
CA ILE A 161 26.28 22.04 -0.91
C ILE A 161 24.85 21.89 -1.43
N SER A 162 23.85 22.33 -0.68
CA SER A 162 22.45 22.07 -1.02
C SER A 162 21.50 23.21 -0.73
N ASN A 163 20.44 23.34 -1.53
CA ASN A 163 19.37 24.33 -1.34
C ASN A 163 19.87 25.78 -1.29
N CYS A 164 20.84 26.11 -2.14
CA CYS A 164 21.38 27.47 -2.26
C CYS A 164 20.74 28.23 -3.45
N GLY A 165 20.91 29.55 -3.51
CA GLY A 165 20.57 30.31 -4.72
C GLY A 165 21.43 29.85 -5.90
N MET A 166 22.74 29.88 -5.68
CA MET A 166 23.79 29.27 -6.51
C MET A 166 24.67 28.40 -5.61
N GLY A 167 25.02 27.19 -6.06
CA GLY A 167 25.83 26.28 -5.26
C GLY A 167 27.24 26.83 -5.05
N LEU A 168 27.98 27.04 -6.14
CA LEU A 168 29.31 27.63 -6.12
C LEU A 168 29.51 28.60 -7.30
N ILE A 169 30.17 29.73 -7.06
CA ILE A 169 30.57 30.67 -8.10
C ILE A 169 32.09 30.85 -8.07
N ALA A 170 32.74 30.81 -9.23
CA ALA A 170 34.13 31.21 -9.44
C ALA A 170 34.18 32.39 -10.43
N ALA A 171 34.86 33.46 -10.06
CA ALA A 171 34.95 34.70 -10.86
C ALA A 171 36.38 35.27 -10.88
N ASN A 172 36.61 36.26 -11.74
CA ASN A 172 37.91 36.93 -11.94
C ASN A 172 39.04 35.93 -12.24
N ASN A 173 40.10 35.85 -11.43
CA ASN A 173 41.23 34.93 -11.58
C ASN A 173 41.23 33.81 -10.53
N SER A 174 40.09 33.55 -9.88
CA SER A 174 40.00 32.56 -8.81
C SER A 174 40.22 31.13 -9.30
N ASN A 175 40.70 30.27 -8.40
CA ASN A 175 40.94 28.85 -8.63
C ASN A 175 40.07 28.01 -7.68
N VAL A 176 39.25 27.10 -8.23
CA VAL A 176 38.36 26.26 -7.43
C VAL A 176 38.53 24.78 -7.76
N ARG A 177 38.65 23.94 -6.75
CA ARG A 177 38.72 22.48 -6.89
C ARG A 177 37.62 21.80 -6.08
N ILE A 178 36.80 20.99 -6.75
CA ILE A 178 35.67 20.28 -6.17
C ILE A 178 35.91 18.78 -6.34
N ILE A 179 36.00 18.03 -5.25
CA ILE A 179 36.41 16.62 -5.27
C ILE A 179 35.49 15.77 -4.40
N SER A 180 34.91 14.71 -4.97
CA SER A 180 34.09 13.75 -4.21
C SER A 180 32.92 14.39 -3.45
N SER A 181 32.33 15.46 -3.97
CA SER A 181 31.29 16.25 -3.29
C SER A 181 29.90 16.02 -3.91
N ASP A 182 28.86 16.54 -3.26
CA ASP A 182 27.49 16.58 -3.77
C ASP A 182 26.99 18.03 -3.80
N ILE A 183 26.64 18.53 -4.98
CA ILE A 183 26.11 19.88 -5.20
C ILE A 183 24.69 19.74 -5.78
N ASN A 184 23.67 20.05 -4.97
CA ASN A 184 22.30 19.78 -5.38
C ASN A 184 21.27 20.82 -4.99
N ARG A 185 20.13 20.80 -5.69
CA ARG A 185 18.95 21.63 -5.37
C ARG A 185 19.24 23.13 -5.32
N SER A 186 20.19 23.62 -6.09
CA SER A 186 20.38 25.07 -6.23
C SER A 186 19.24 25.65 -7.06
N PHE A 187 18.73 26.82 -6.70
CA PHE A 187 17.63 27.46 -7.44
C PHE A 187 18.00 27.80 -8.88
N THR A 188 19.27 28.10 -9.12
CA THR A 188 19.81 28.35 -10.46
C THR A 188 20.81 27.25 -10.82
N SER A 189 22.10 27.54 -10.88
CA SER A 189 23.12 26.57 -11.27
C SER A 189 23.83 25.96 -10.06
N GLY A 190 24.33 24.73 -10.23
CA GLY A 190 25.19 24.07 -9.23
C GLY A 190 26.55 24.78 -9.10
N VAL A 191 27.24 24.97 -10.23
CA VAL A 191 28.54 25.65 -10.30
C VAL A 191 28.53 26.66 -11.45
N GLU A 192 28.99 27.90 -11.21
CA GLU A 192 29.13 28.94 -12.23
C GLU A 192 30.54 29.49 -12.32
N LEU A 193 31.03 29.69 -13.54
CA LEU A 193 32.35 30.25 -13.83
C LEU A 193 32.24 31.52 -14.67
N TYR A 194 32.97 32.55 -14.25
CA TYR A 194 33.03 33.87 -14.87
C TYR A 194 34.48 34.33 -15.08
N ASP A 195 34.65 35.31 -15.98
CA ASP A 195 35.93 35.96 -16.29
C ASP A 195 37.05 34.98 -16.68
N GLU A 196 38.20 34.96 -16.00
CA GLU A 196 39.36 34.09 -16.27
C GLU A 196 39.54 32.99 -15.21
N SER A 197 38.48 32.70 -14.45
CA SER A 197 38.50 31.74 -13.35
C SER A 197 38.77 30.31 -13.84
N SER A 198 39.34 29.49 -12.97
CA SER A 198 39.68 28.09 -13.24
C SER A 198 38.97 27.16 -12.25
N VAL A 199 38.20 26.20 -12.75
CA VAL A 199 37.51 25.22 -11.91
C VAL A 199 37.78 23.79 -12.37
N SER A 200 38.20 22.92 -11.44
CA SER A 200 38.26 21.48 -11.65
C SER A 200 37.24 20.75 -10.77
N VAL A 201 36.44 19.89 -11.38
CA VAL A 201 35.43 19.06 -10.70
C VAL A 201 35.76 17.59 -10.93
N GLU A 202 35.99 16.83 -9.86
CA GLU A 202 36.33 15.41 -9.91
C GLU A 202 35.41 14.57 -9.02
N LYS A 203 34.93 13.41 -9.51
CA LYS A 203 34.19 12.41 -8.71
C LYS A 203 32.99 12.99 -7.96
N THR A 204 32.38 14.03 -8.48
CA THR A 204 31.36 14.84 -7.80
C THR A 204 30.00 14.59 -8.43
N LYS A 205 28.96 14.55 -7.60
CA LYS A 205 27.56 14.50 -8.05
C LYS A 205 27.00 15.92 -8.11
N ILE A 206 26.42 16.30 -9.25
CA ILE A 206 25.77 17.60 -9.45
C ILE A 206 24.34 17.36 -9.93
N SER A 207 23.35 17.66 -9.09
CA SER A 207 21.98 17.22 -9.36
C SER A 207 20.86 18.18 -8.99
N ARG A 208 19.74 18.11 -9.72
CA ARG A 208 18.49 18.81 -9.37
C ARG A 208 18.64 20.33 -9.24
N ASN A 209 19.54 20.95 -10.01
CA ASN A 209 19.68 22.41 -10.03
C ASN A 209 18.73 23.02 -11.08
N GLY A 210 18.10 24.15 -10.75
CA GLY A 210 17.01 24.74 -11.55
C GLY A 210 17.42 25.25 -12.94
N ALA A 211 18.71 25.46 -13.17
CA ALA A 211 19.30 25.84 -14.45
C ALA A 211 20.40 24.85 -14.88
N ALA A 212 21.68 25.23 -14.82
CA ALA A 212 22.77 24.35 -15.24
C ALA A 212 23.33 23.54 -14.06
N GLY A 213 23.79 22.31 -14.29
CA GLY A 213 24.69 21.65 -13.34
C GLY A 213 25.98 22.46 -13.21
N ILE A 214 26.60 22.77 -14.35
CA ILE A 214 27.74 23.69 -14.45
C ILE A 214 27.51 24.69 -15.58
N LEU A 215 27.69 25.98 -15.32
CA LEU A 215 27.72 27.04 -16.33
C LEU A 215 29.12 27.63 -16.40
N ALA A 216 29.81 27.55 -17.55
CA ALA A 216 31.08 28.22 -17.77
C ALA A 216 30.94 29.29 -18.85
N GLY A 217 31.27 30.54 -18.53
CA GLY A 217 31.23 31.67 -19.46
C GLY A 217 32.54 32.45 -19.54
N TYR A 218 32.54 33.53 -20.32
CA TYR A 218 33.67 34.45 -20.52
C TYR A 218 34.93 33.75 -21.03
N ARG A 219 36.08 33.84 -20.35
CA ARG A 219 37.34 33.18 -20.68
C ARG A 219 37.74 32.14 -19.61
N SER A 220 36.75 31.60 -18.90
CA SER A 220 36.97 30.67 -17.80
C SER A 220 37.53 29.32 -18.30
N LYS A 221 38.09 28.54 -17.39
CA LYS A 221 38.72 27.24 -17.65
C LYS A 221 38.03 26.17 -16.81
N LEU A 222 37.32 25.24 -17.45
CA LEU A 222 36.59 24.17 -16.78
C LEU A 222 37.23 22.80 -17.06
N SER A 223 37.52 22.03 -16.01
CA SER A 223 37.84 20.60 -16.14
C SER A 223 36.85 19.78 -15.33
N VAL A 224 36.21 18.78 -15.96
CA VAL A 224 35.24 17.90 -15.30
C VAL A 224 35.65 16.46 -15.55
N SER A 225 35.82 15.67 -14.49
CA SER A 225 36.19 14.27 -14.63
C SER A 225 35.51 13.33 -13.65
N SER A 226 35.09 12.16 -14.14
CA SER A 226 34.45 11.12 -13.32
C SER A 226 33.24 11.61 -12.51
N CYS A 227 32.53 12.63 -13.01
CA CYS A 227 31.39 13.23 -12.32
C CYS A 227 30.06 12.59 -12.74
N GLU A 228 29.06 12.72 -11.87
CA GLU A 228 27.67 12.36 -12.15
C GLU A 228 26.83 13.64 -12.21
N ILE A 229 26.26 13.97 -13.37
CA ILE A 229 25.54 15.23 -13.59
C ILE A 229 24.12 14.90 -14.05
N GLU A 230 23.15 15.03 -13.15
CA GLU A 230 21.79 14.54 -13.40
C GLU A 230 20.66 15.50 -13.04
N SER A 231 19.50 15.32 -13.67
CA SER A 231 18.26 16.02 -13.27
C SER A 231 18.39 17.55 -13.25
N ASN A 232 19.25 18.15 -14.08
CA ASN A 232 19.37 19.60 -14.24
C ASN A 232 18.67 20.03 -15.54
N LYS A 233 18.24 21.29 -15.66
CA LYS A 233 17.75 21.79 -16.96
C LYS A 233 18.84 21.69 -18.03
N THR A 234 20.10 21.88 -17.65
CA THR A 234 21.24 21.59 -18.54
C THR A 234 22.37 21.00 -17.72
N GLY A 235 23.00 19.91 -18.14
CA GLY A 235 24.10 19.30 -17.41
C GLY A 235 25.29 20.27 -17.33
N ILE A 236 25.92 20.55 -18.46
CA ILE A 236 26.96 21.57 -18.59
C ILE A 236 26.60 22.56 -19.71
N ARG A 237 26.70 23.86 -19.43
CA ARG A 237 26.53 24.93 -20.40
C ARG A 237 27.82 25.72 -20.56
N ILE A 238 28.35 25.77 -21.79
CA ILE A 238 29.55 26.52 -22.15
C ILE A 238 29.16 27.74 -22.99
N LYS A 239 29.62 28.94 -22.61
CA LYS A 239 29.37 30.21 -23.30
C LYS A 239 30.66 30.97 -23.57
N ASP A 240 30.55 31.97 -24.46
CA ASP A 240 31.62 32.91 -24.81
C ASP A 240 32.90 32.18 -25.28
N ALA A 241 34.05 32.51 -24.70
CA ALA A 241 35.36 31.93 -25.01
C ALA A 241 35.87 31.01 -23.88
N ALA A 242 34.97 30.40 -23.11
CA ALA A 242 35.33 29.49 -22.03
C ALA A 242 35.96 28.20 -22.60
N SER A 243 37.07 27.77 -22.03
CA SER A 243 37.75 26.54 -22.41
C SER A 243 37.35 25.39 -21.48
N TYR A 244 37.26 24.17 -22.01
CA TYR A 244 36.78 23.03 -21.24
C TYR A 244 37.51 21.71 -21.56
N LYS A 245 37.57 20.81 -20.57
CA LYS A 245 38.05 19.43 -20.72
C LYS A 245 37.13 18.48 -19.95
N PHE A 246 36.53 17.52 -20.65
CA PHE A 246 35.66 16.50 -20.05
C PHE A 246 36.27 15.12 -20.19
N LYS A 247 36.20 14.32 -19.13
CA LYS A 247 36.70 12.94 -19.13
C LYS A 247 35.83 12.05 -18.23
N ASP A 248 35.35 10.92 -18.73
CA ASP A 248 34.65 9.90 -17.94
C ASP A 248 33.46 10.42 -17.13
N ASN A 249 32.74 11.43 -17.63
CA ASN A 249 31.57 12.01 -16.96
C ASN A 249 30.29 11.30 -17.38
N PHE A 250 29.34 11.17 -16.46
CA PHE A 250 28.04 10.57 -16.68
C PHE A 250 26.94 11.63 -16.59
N PHE A 251 26.18 11.80 -17.68
CA PHE A 251 25.07 12.74 -17.77
C PHE A 251 23.77 11.96 -17.99
N TYR A 252 22.73 12.25 -17.22
CA TYR A 252 21.41 11.62 -17.42
C TYR A 252 20.28 12.43 -16.80
N MET A 253 19.06 12.28 -17.32
CA MET A 253 17.87 13.02 -16.87
C MET A 253 18.02 14.56 -16.89
N ASN A 254 18.99 15.11 -17.63
CA ASN A 254 19.02 16.55 -17.91
C ASN A 254 18.17 16.85 -19.15
N ASP A 255 17.57 18.04 -19.27
CA ASP A 255 16.88 18.38 -20.53
C ASP A 255 17.88 18.48 -21.70
N ILE A 256 19.09 18.96 -21.39
CA ILE A 256 20.23 19.04 -22.31
C ILE A 256 21.48 18.61 -21.54
N ASP A 257 22.19 17.55 -21.93
CA ASP A 257 23.38 17.10 -21.19
C ASP A 257 24.56 18.07 -21.31
N VAL A 258 24.92 18.45 -22.55
CA VAL A 258 25.97 19.44 -22.81
C VAL A 258 25.51 20.43 -23.88
N ASP A 259 25.45 21.70 -23.50
CA ASP A 259 25.14 22.85 -24.36
C ASP A 259 26.45 23.60 -24.64
N SER A 260 27.15 23.19 -25.71
CA SER A 260 28.44 23.74 -26.15
C SER A 260 28.50 23.89 -27.67
N VAL A 261 29.42 24.72 -28.16
CA VAL A 261 29.64 24.97 -29.60
C VAL A 261 30.12 23.71 -30.33
N ASP A 262 30.95 22.89 -29.68
CA ASP A 262 31.27 21.54 -30.12
C ASP A 262 30.46 20.55 -29.28
N LYS A 263 29.34 20.06 -29.83
CA LYS A 263 28.55 19.03 -29.15
C LYS A 263 29.44 17.83 -28.84
N TYR A 264 29.47 17.40 -27.58
CA TYR A 264 30.16 16.18 -27.17
C TYR A 264 29.66 15.01 -28.02
N LYS A 265 30.57 14.38 -28.75
CA LYS A 265 30.30 13.22 -29.63
C LYS A 265 30.85 11.96 -28.95
N PRO A 266 30.04 11.26 -28.14
CA PRO A 266 30.41 9.92 -27.71
C PRO A 266 30.50 9.01 -28.95
N GLU A 267 31.57 8.22 -29.02
CA GLU A 267 31.81 7.29 -30.12
C GLU A 267 30.72 6.21 -30.13
N PRO A 268 29.94 6.07 -31.21
CA PRO A 268 28.96 5.01 -31.32
C PRO A 268 29.66 3.66 -31.53
N LEU A 269 29.30 2.66 -30.74
CA LEU A 269 29.64 1.27 -31.03
C LEU A 269 28.72 0.77 -32.15
N LYS A 270 29.30 0.46 -33.32
CA LYS A 270 28.56 -0.13 -34.45
C LYS A 270 28.17 -1.58 -34.13
N ALA A 271 26.95 -1.96 -34.47
CA ALA A 271 26.52 -3.36 -34.50
C ALA A 271 27.39 -4.16 -35.49
N GLY A 272 27.92 -5.31 -35.06
CA GLY A 272 28.71 -6.23 -35.88
C GLY A 272 28.17 -7.67 -35.80
N ASN A 273 28.60 -8.54 -36.72
CA ASN A 273 28.15 -9.94 -36.85
C ASN A 273 28.67 -10.92 -35.76
N ALA A 274 29.23 -10.41 -34.67
CA ALA A 274 29.80 -11.18 -33.55
C ALA A 274 28.93 -11.04 -32.29
N ASP A 275 29.26 -11.77 -31.22
CA ASP A 275 28.71 -11.45 -29.89
C ASP A 275 29.07 -10.01 -29.51
N PHE A 276 28.18 -9.36 -28.77
CA PHE A 276 28.29 -7.95 -28.41
C PHE A 276 28.82 -7.82 -26.99
N VAL A 277 29.74 -6.88 -26.75
CA VAL A 277 30.25 -6.58 -25.41
C VAL A 277 30.11 -5.09 -25.13
N TRP A 278 29.34 -4.76 -24.10
CA TRP A 278 29.16 -3.42 -23.57
C TRP A 278 29.96 -3.25 -22.28
N LYS A 279 30.76 -2.19 -22.23
CA LYS A 279 31.59 -1.84 -21.07
C LYS A 279 31.74 -0.32 -20.95
N GLY A 280 31.84 0.18 -19.71
CA GLY A 280 32.03 1.60 -19.47
C GLY A 280 30.76 2.41 -19.75
N LEU A 281 30.89 3.53 -20.45
CA LEU A 281 29.76 4.39 -20.79
C LEU A 281 29.19 4.00 -22.17
N VAL A 282 27.92 3.61 -22.21
CA VAL A 282 27.22 3.16 -23.44
C VAL A 282 26.01 4.05 -23.69
N GLU A 283 25.97 4.66 -24.87
CA GLU A 283 24.82 5.41 -25.35
C GLU A 283 24.04 4.60 -26.39
N VAL A 284 22.72 4.52 -26.20
CA VAL A 284 21.79 3.97 -27.18
C VAL A 284 21.16 5.13 -27.95
N LYS A 285 21.43 5.20 -29.26
CA LYS A 285 20.94 6.27 -30.17
C LYS A 285 19.85 5.84 -31.13
N GLU A 286 19.71 4.53 -31.31
CA GLU A 286 18.75 3.86 -32.17
C GLU A 286 18.43 2.50 -31.56
N ASP A 287 17.41 1.83 -32.08
CA ASP A 287 17.07 0.49 -31.64
C ASP A 287 18.25 -0.48 -31.81
N PHE A 288 18.52 -1.22 -30.74
CA PHE A 288 19.62 -2.18 -30.69
C PHE A 288 19.09 -3.60 -30.68
N THR A 289 19.28 -4.32 -31.79
CA THR A 289 18.81 -5.71 -31.93
C THR A 289 19.95 -6.72 -31.80
N VAL A 290 19.82 -7.65 -30.86
CA VAL A 290 20.64 -8.87 -30.75
C VAL A 290 19.91 -10.01 -31.45
N PRO A 291 20.41 -10.51 -32.60
CA PRO A 291 19.73 -11.55 -33.36
C PRO A 291 19.82 -12.92 -32.69
N PHE A 292 18.99 -13.86 -33.16
CA PHE A 292 19.00 -15.25 -32.71
C PHE A 292 20.41 -15.87 -32.80
N GLY A 293 20.79 -16.65 -31.78
CA GLY A 293 22.10 -17.29 -31.70
C GLY A 293 23.27 -16.38 -31.32
N LYS A 294 23.03 -15.08 -31.05
CA LYS A 294 24.04 -14.13 -30.55
C LYS A 294 23.79 -13.76 -29.09
N THR A 295 24.83 -13.28 -28.43
CA THR A 295 24.75 -12.83 -27.02
C THR A 295 25.23 -11.38 -26.87
N LEU A 296 24.47 -10.58 -26.12
CA LEU A 296 24.95 -9.30 -25.58
C LEU A 296 25.48 -9.50 -24.16
N ARG A 297 26.74 -9.17 -23.94
CA ARG A 297 27.40 -9.20 -22.64
C ARG A 297 27.60 -7.77 -22.13
N ILE A 298 27.07 -7.46 -20.96
CA ILE A 298 27.22 -6.16 -20.32
C ILE A 298 28.06 -6.34 -19.06
N LEU A 299 29.26 -5.75 -19.06
CA LEU A 299 30.24 -5.93 -17.99
C LEU A 299 29.90 -5.06 -16.78
N GLU A 300 30.42 -5.41 -15.60
CA GLU A 300 30.21 -4.64 -14.37
C GLU A 300 30.59 -3.15 -14.50
N GLY A 301 29.90 -2.29 -13.76
CA GLY A 301 30.12 -0.84 -13.78
C GLY A 301 29.69 -0.14 -15.08
N THR A 302 29.15 -0.88 -16.06
CA THR A 302 28.64 -0.28 -17.30
C THR A 302 27.45 0.63 -16.99
N LYS A 303 27.49 1.85 -17.52
CA LYS A 303 26.40 2.82 -17.44
C LYS A 303 25.80 2.99 -18.83
N ILE A 304 24.51 2.68 -18.94
CA ILE A 304 23.74 2.72 -20.18
C ILE A 304 22.77 3.91 -20.09
N PHE A 305 22.75 4.74 -21.13
CA PHE A 305 21.79 5.82 -21.25
C PHE A 305 21.25 5.91 -22.68
N VAL A 306 20.03 6.42 -22.81
CA VAL A 306 19.37 6.62 -24.10
C VAL A 306 19.44 8.08 -24.50
N SER A 307 19.93 8.33 -25.71
CA SER A 307 20.10 9.67 -26.27
C SER A 307 18.77 10.43 -26.36
N SER A 308 18.83 11.76 -26.41
CA SER A 308 17.65 12.63 -26.53
C SER A 308 16.87 12.49 -27.86
N SER A 309 17.36 11.69 -28.81
CA SER A 309 16.74 11.48 -30.12
C SER A 309 16.97 10.05 -30.61
N CYS A 310 15.92 9.26 -30.78
CA CYS A 310 16.00 8.00 -31.52
C CYS A 310 16.08 8.30 -33.02
N VAL A 311 17.16 7.89 -33.70
CA VAL A 311 17.35 8.17 -35.13
C VAL A 311 16.77 7.10 -36.06
N LYS A 312 16.45 5.90 -35.52
CA LYS A 312 15.91 4.78 -36.28
C LYS A 312 15.12 3.84 -35.37
N ASP A 313 13.86 3.60 -35.74
CA ASP A 313 12.96 2.68 -35.05
C ASP A 313 12.86 1.35 -35.79
N GLU A 314 12.92 0.25 -35.06
CA GLU A 314 12.52 -1.10 -35.47
C GLU A 314 11.18 -1.44 -34.81
N VAL A 315 10.31 -2.15 -35.55
CA VAL A 315 9.04 -2.59 -34.98
C VAL A 315 9.12 -4.06 -34.57
N TYR A 316 9.09 -4.31 -33.26
CA TYR A 316 8.94 -5.67 -32.74
C TYR A 316 7.46 -5.95 -32.48
N TYR A 317 6.95 -7.03 -33.07
CA TYR A 317 5.56 -7.43 -32.93
C TYR A 317 5.40 -8.75 -32.19
N ILE A 318 4.30 -8.85 -31.45
CA ILE A 318 3.79 -10.08 -30.85
C ILE A 318 2.42 -10.43 -31.43
N GLU A 319 2.05 -11.70 -31.35
CA GLU A 319 0.73 -12.20 -31.76
C GLU A 319 -0.14 -12.38 -30.52
N LEU A 320 -1.17 -11.55 -30.39
CA LEU A 320 -2.16 -11.66 -29.32
C LEU A 320 -3.43 -12.35 -29.85
N GLN A 321 -4.28 -12.84 -28.95
CA GLN A 321 -5.57 -13.43 -29.33
C GLN A 321 -6.46 -12.49 -30.18
N LYS A 322 -6.32 -11.18 -30.02
CA LYS A 322 -7.09 -10.14 -30.74
C LYS A 322 -6.34 -9.55 -31.94
N GLY A 323 -5.23 -10.16 -32.35
CA GLY A 323 -4.40 -9.71 -33.48
C GLY A 323 -2.98 -9.32 -33.07
N ARG A 324 -2.26 -8.70 -33.99
CA ARG A 324 -0.84 -8.36 -33.82
C ARG A 324 -0.65 -7.02 -33.11
N ALA A 325 0.25 -6.96 -32.14
CA ALA A 325 0.59 -5.74 -31.40
C ALA A 325 2.08 -5.42 -31.48
N ALA A 326 2.43 -4.13 -31.64
CA ALA A 326 3.81 -3.67 -31.56
C ALA A 326 4.18 -3.40 -30.09
N LEU A 327 5.35 -3.89 -29.66
CA LEU A 327 5.89 -3.64 -28.32
C LEU A 327 6.87 -2.47 -28.28
N THR A 328 7.59 -2.22 -29.38
CA THR A 328 8.47 -1.06 -29.48
C THR A 328 7.67 0.23 -29.55
N THR A 329 8.24 1.32 -29.02
CA THR A 329 7.55 2.61 -28.96
C THR A 329 8.14 3.55 -29.99
N ALA A 330 7.35 3.95 -30.98
CA ALA A 330 7.78 4.88 -32.02
C ALA A 330 8.43 6.16 -31.45
N GLY A 331 9.60 6.53 -31.96
CA GLY A 331 10.39 7.68 -31.55
C GLY A 331 11.18 7.49 -30.26
N LYS A 332 11.30 6.25 -29.77
CA LYS A 332 12.10 5.87 -28.58
C LYS A 332 13.09 4.77 -28.94
N CYS A 333 14.22 4.68 -28.23
CA CYS A 333 15.19 3.62 -28.45
C CYS A 333 14.83 2.38 -27.64
N ASP A 334 14.69 1.25 -28.31
CA ASP A 334 14.42 -0.06 -27.75
C ASP A 334 15.67 -0.97 -27.82
N ILE A 335 15.84 -1.85 -26.84
CA ILE A 335 16.88 -2.89 -26.84
C ILE A 335 16.20 -4.24 -27.05
N ILE A 336 16.33 -4.82 -28.23
CA ILE A 336 15.60 -6.01 -28.67
C ILE A 336 16.52 -7.23 -28.63
N ILE A 337 16.30 -8.13 -27.69
CA ILE A 337 17.09 -9.35 -27.50
C ILE A 337 16.31 -10.56 -28.06
N LYS A 338 16.64 -10.97 -29.30
CA LYS A 338 16.16 -12.23 -29.90
C LYS A 338 17.10 -13.42 -29.59
N GLY A 339 18.34 -13.12 -29.24
CA GLY A 339 19.34 -14.08 -28.76
C GLY A 339 19.36 -14.13 -27.23
N ASN A 340 20.55 -13.96 -26.62
CA ASN A 340 20.73 -13.93 -25.16
C ASN A 340 21.30 -12.59 -24.67
N ILE A 341 21.04 -12.28 -23.40
CA ILE A 341 21.68 -11.17 -22.69
C ILE A 341 22.31 -11.66 -21.37
N ILE A 342 23.56 -11.27 -21.13
CA ILE A 342 24.28 -11.56 -19.90
C ILE A 342 24.73 -10.24 -19.29
N VAL A 343 24.10 -9.83 -18.19
CA VAL A 343 24.49 -8.64 -17.41
C VAL A 343 25.26 -9.10 -16.20
N SER A 344 26.53 -8.72 -16.11
CA SER A 344 27.47 -9.20 -15.09
C SER A 344 27.81 -8.11 -14.07
N GLY A 345 26.80 -7.40 -13.56
CA GLY A 345 27.01 -6.41 -12.50
C GLY A 345 27.43 -7.06 -11.18
N THR A 346 27.97 -6.25 -10.27
CA THR A 346 28.25 -6.64 -8.87
C THR A 346 27.66 -5.61 -7.91
N GLU A 347 27.51 -5.94 -6.63
CA GLU A 347 27.01 -4.99 -5.61
C GLU A 347 27.84 -3.68 -5.59
N LYS A 348 29.17 -3.79 -5.76
CA LYS A 348 30.08 -2.64 -5.79
C LYS A 348 30.04 -1.88 -7.11
N ASN A 349 29.90 -2.60 -8.22
CA ASN A 349 29.90 -2.06 -9.57
C ASN A 349 28.66 -2.55 -10.34
N PRO A 350 27.46 -2.07 -9.97
CA PRO A 350 26.25 -2.50 -10.65
C PRO A 350 26.26 -2.02 -12.11
N VAL A 351 25.53 -2.72 -12.96
CA VAL A 351 25.19 -2.17 -14.28
C VAL A 351 24.03 -1.22 -14.10
N PHE A 352 24.15 -0.01 -14.60
CA PHE A 352 23.14 1.03 -14.41
C PHE A 352 22.51 1.41 -15.74
N LEU A 353 21.18 1.32 -15.83
CA LEU A 353 20.40 1.84 -16.95
C LEU A 353 19.45 2.91 -16.42
N ALA A 354 19.77 4.18 -16.74
CA ALA A 354 18.87 5.29 -16.51
C ALA A 354 18.00 5.47 -17.75
N ALA A 355 16.72 5.10 -17.63
CA ALA A 355 15.76 5.34 -18.68
C ALA A 355 15.38 6.84 -18.71
N THR A 356 15.54 7.45 -19.88
CA THR A 356 15.09 8.82 -20.14
C THR A 356 13.70 8.78 -20.79
N SER A 357 13.08 9.94 -21.05
CA SER A 357 11.82 10.02 -21.79
C SER A 357 11.88 9.39 -23.19
N LYS A 358 13.09 9.18 -23.71
CA LYS A 358 13.36 8.55 -25.01
C LYS A 358 13.71 7.06 -24.94
N PHE A 359 13.78 6.47 -23.75
CA PHE A 359 13.89 5.02 -23.61
C PHE A 359 12.55 4.35 -23.90
N GLY A 360 12.55 3.39 -24.82
CA GLY A 360 11.39 2.56 -25.15
C GLY A 360 11.23 1.46 -24.10
N SER A 361 12.01 0.38 -24.27
CA SER A 361 12.01 -0.79 -23.42
C SER A 361 13.21 -1.70 -23.72
N ILE A 362 13.45 -2.69 -22.85
CA ILE A 362 14.23 -3.88 -23.20
C ILE A 362 13.22 -5.00 -23.53
N ILE A 363 13.33 -5.62 -24.70
CA ILE A 363 12.45 -6.71 -25.12
C ILE A 363 13.26 -8.00 -25.16
N LEU A 364 12.95 -8.95 -24.28
CA LEU A 364 13.54 -10.29 -24.25
C LEU A 364 12.58 -11.28 -24.91
N SER A 365 12.98 -11.81 -26.06
CA SER A 365 12.24 -12.80 -26.85
C SER A 365 12.93 -14.16 -26.84
N GLY A 366 12.31 -15.18 -27.46
CA GLY A 366 12.86 -16.54 -27.53
C GLY A 366 12.71 -17.31 -26.23
N ASP A 367 13.63 -18.26 -25.97
CA ASP A 367 13.57 -19.12 -24.78
C ASP A 367 14.25 -18.52 -23.54
N GLY A 368 15.10 -17.50 -23.70
CA GLY A 368 15.79 -16.80 -22.61
C GLY A 368 16.67 -17.67 -21.71
N LYS A 369 16.89 -18.95 -22.01
CA LYS A 369 17.56 -19.88 -21.07
C LYS A 369 19.02 -19.55 -20.84
N GLY A 370 19.67 -18.92 -21.83
CA GLY A 370 21.03 -18.41 -21.73
C GLY A 370 21.12 -16.99 -21.16
N SER A 371 20.00 -16.36 -20.80
CA SER A 371 19.97 -14.98 -20.32
C SER A 371 20.02 -14.89 -18.80
N GLY A 372 21.05 -14.22 -18.29
CA GLY A 372 21.28 -14.01 -16.86
C GLY A 372 21.58 -12.54 -16.59
N ILE A 373 20.73 -11.90 -15.79
CA ILE A 373 20.81 -10.49 -15.47
C ILE A 373 21.11 -10.35 -13.99
N PHE A 374 22.33 -9.91 -13.67
CA PHE A 374 22.83 -9.80 -12.31
C PHE A 374 23.19 -8.35 -11.98
N ASN A 375 22.73 -7.86 -10.81
CA ASN A 375 23.03 -6.51 -10.29
C ASN A 375 22.78 -5.40 -11.32
N LEU A 376 21.66 -5.49 -12.03
CA LEU A 376 21.15 -4.42 -12.88
C LEU A 376 20.34 -3.43 -12.03
N VAL A 377 20.62 -2.14 -12.18
CA VAL A 377 19.77 -1.06 -11.68
C VAL A 377 19.05 -0.43 -12.87
N LEU A 378 17.74 -0.67 -13.00
CA LEU A 378 16.88 -0.03 -13.98
C LEU A 378 16.06 1.06 -13.27
N SER A 379 16.22 2.31 -13.70
CA SER A 379 15.57 3.45 -13.04
C SER A 379 14.84 4.35 -14.04
N GLY A 380 13.62 4.76 -13.69
CA GLY A 380 12.88 5.82 -14.40
C GLY A 380 12.18 5.38 -15.68
N ALA A 381 12.09 4.09 -15.97
CA ALA A 381 11.51 3.60 -17.22
C ALA A 381 9.99 3.73 -17.22
N GLU A 382 9.40 4.29 -18.27
CA GLU A 382 7.93 4.24 -18.44
C GLU A 382 7.48 2.77 -18.61
N ARG A 383 8.20 2.01 -19.43
CA ARG A 383 8.10 0.56 -19.61
C ARG A 383 9.51 -0.01 -19.56
N GLY A 384 9.81 -0.86 -18.58
CA GLY A 384 11.16 -1.34 -18.32
C GLY A 384 11.56 -2.50 -19.22
N ILE A 385 11.14 -3.70 -18.85
CA ILE A 385 11.50 -4.95 -19.53
C ILE A 385 10.26 -5.72 -19.95
N TYR A 386 10.17 -6.08 -21.23
CA TYR A 386 9.22 -7.06 -21.75
C TYR A 386 9.88 -8.44 -21.81
N LEU A 387 9.17 -9.45 -21.32
CA LEU A 387 9.50 -10.86 -21.53
C LEU A 387 8.34 -11.53 -22.26
N VAL A 388 8.65 -12.12 -23.41
CA VAL A 388 7.65 -12.71 -24.32
C VAL A 388 8.09 -14.10 -24.77
N SER A 389 7.28 -14.75 -25.61
CA SER A 389 7.50 -16.09 -26.13
C SER A 389 7.60 -17.12 -25.00
N GLU A 390 8.70 -17.86 -24.88
CA GLU A 390 8.93 -18.82 -23.79
C GLU A 390 10.07 -18.35 -22.88
N ASN A 391 10.33 -17.04 -22.84
CA ASN A 391 11.57 -16.50 -22.27
C ASN A 391 11.67 -16.79 -20.76
N ALA A 392 12.75 -17.49 -20.37
CA ALA A 392 13.02 -17.96 -19.02
C ALA A 392 14.25 -17.27 -18.40
N ALA A 393 14.48 -15.98 -18.72
CA ALA A 393 15.61 -15.22 -18.19
C ALA A 393 15.61 -15.19 -16.65
N LYS A 394 16.83 -15.22 -16.08
CA LYS A 394 17.05 -15.15 -14.63
C LYS A 394 17.50 -13.76 -14.22
N PHE A 395 16.85 -13.20 -13.23
CA PHE A 395 17.20 -11.93 -12.60
C PHE A 395 17.63 -12.19 -11.17
N LYS A 396 18.79 -11.68 -10.80
CA LYS A 396 19.30 -11.77 -9.44
C LYS A 396 19.96 -10.47 -8.99
N ASP A 397 19.70 -10.07 -7.74
CA ASP A 397 20.22 -8.84 -7.13
C ASP A 397 19.90 -7.58 -7.94
N CYS A 398 18.80 -7.58 -8.70
CA CYS A 398 18.43 -6.46 -9.55
C CYS A 398 17.57 -5.45 -8.79
N VAL A 399 17.71 -4.17 -9.12
CA VAL A 399 16.92 -3.08 -8.57
C VAL A 399 16.14 -2.40 -9.69
N PHE A 400 14.82 -2.45 -9.58
CA PHE A 400 13.88 -1.70 -10.41
C PHE A 400 13.32 -0.58 -9.56
N LYS A 401 13.40 0.66 -10.05
CA LYS A 401 12.93 1.81 -9.26
C LYS A 401 12.36 2.96 -10.07
N ASN A 402 11.34 3.61 -9.52
CA ASN A 402 10.70 4.79 -10.12
C ASN A 402 10.21 4.54 -11.55
N CYS A 403 9.74 3.32 -11.85
CA CYS A 403 9.25 2.96 -13.17
C CYS A 403 7.72 3.15 -13.25
N GLY A 404 7.22 3.43 -14.46
CA GLY A 404 5.79 3.31 -14.76
C GLY A 404 5.37 1.83 -14.69
N THR A 405 6.02 0.98 -15.47
CA THR A 405 5.95 -0.48 -15.32
C THR A 405 7.36 -1.06 -15.44
N ALA A 406 7.88 -1.65 -14.36
CA ALA A 406 9.25 -2.16 -14.37
C ALA A 406 9.40 -3.42 -15.22
N VAL A 407 8.50 -4.40 -15.09
CA VAL A 407 8.55 -5.65 -15.87
C VAL A 407 7.15 -6.04 -16.36
N ILE A 408 7.07 -6.43 -17.63
CA ILE A 408 5.86 -6.93 -18.30
C ILE A 408 6.17 -8.31 -18.87
N ILE A 409 5.34 -9.29 -18.54
CA ILE A 409 5.54 -10.70 -18.88
C ILE A 409 4.29 -11.18 -19.62
N MET A 410 4.47 -11.75 -20.81
CA MET A 410 3.38 -12.09 -21.70
C MET A 410 3.61 -13.46 -22.35
N GLU A 411 2.62 -13.91 -23.11
CA GLU A 411 2.64 -15.18 -23.83
C GLU A 411 2.91 -16.36 -22.86
N ARG A 412 4.01 -17.09 -23.05
CA ARG A 412 4.41 -18.26 -22.21
C ARG A 412 5.71 -18.02 -21.44
N ALA A 413 6.12 -16.75 -21.29
CA ALA A 413 7.36 -16.43 -20.62
C ALA A 413 7.36 -16.93 -19.16
N SER A 414 8.52 -17.39 -18.70
CA SER A 414 8.69 -18.00 -17.38
C SER A 414 9.93 -17.53 -16.61
N PRO A 415 10.10 -16.21 -16.38
CA PRO A 415 11.27 -15.69 -15.69
C PRO A 415 11.29 -15.98 -14.19
N ALA A 416 12.49 -15.92 -13.62
CA ALA A 416 12.72 -16.02 -12.19
C ALA A 416 13.45 -14.77 -11.66
N PHE A 417 12.97 -14.25 -10.53
CA PHE A 417 13.54 -13.12 -9.80
C PHE A 417 13.96 -13.59 -8.41
N GLU A 418 15.25 -13.51 -8.11
CA GLU A 418 15.83 -13.88 -6.83
C GLU A 418 16.53 -12.66 -6.21
N GLU A 419 16.24 -12.33 -4.95
CA GLU A 419 16.93 -11.22 -4.25
C GLU A 419 16.78 -9.87 -4.97
N CYS A 420 15.69 -9.68 -5.72
CA CYS A 420 15.43 -8.44 -6.46
C CYS A 420 14.64 -7.42 -5.61
N VAL A 421 14.80 -6.14 -5.94
CA VAL A 421 14.10 -5.02 -5.29
C VAL A 421 13.29 -4.24 -6.32
N PHE A 422 12.01 -4.05 -6.06
CA PHE A 422 11.08 -3.19 -6.79
C PHE A 422 10.67 -2.04 -5.87
N LEU A 423 10.94 -0.80 -6.26
CA LEU A 423 10.83 0.35 -5.38
C LEU A 423 10.18 1.55 -6.06
N ASN A 424 9.07 2.02 -5.47
CA ASN A 424 8.38 3.23 -5.93
C ASN A 424 7.98 3.15 -7.42
N ASP A 425 7.62 1.96 -7.88
CA ASP A 425 7.11 1.72 -9.22
C ASP A 425 5.59 1.85 -9.21
N ARG A 426 4.99 2.42 -10.27
CA ARG A 426 3.53 2.37 -10.42
C ARG A 426 3.08 0.91 -10.58
N TYR A 427 3.77 0.15 -11.42
CA TYR A 427 3.62 -1.29 -11.55
C TYR A 427 4.99 -1.96 -11.46
N GLY A 428 5.23 -2.80 -10.45
CA GLY A 428 6.46 -3.58 -10.35
C GLY A 428 6.50 -4.64 -11.45
N VAL A 429 5.60 -5.61 -11.38
CA VAL A 429 5.48 -6.68 -12.39
C VAL A 429 4.03 -6.89 -12.82
N ILE A 430 3.81 -7.06 -14.12
CA ILE A 430 2.51 -7.49 -14.65
C ILE A 430 2.68 -8.70 -15.56
N SER A 431 1.89 -9.75 -15.32
CA SER A 431 1.86 -10.98 -16.11
C SER A 431 0.52 -11.15 -16.85
N TYR A 432 0.58 -11.56 -18.11
CA TYR A 432 -0.57 -11.77 -19.01
C TYR A 432 -0.52 -13.16 -19.68
N ASP A 433 -1.58 -13.49 -20.41
CA ASP A 433 -1.73 -14.71 -21.21
C ASP A 433 -1.63 -16.01 -20.38
N ILE A 434 -0.51 -16.72 -20.45
CA ILE A 434 -0.22 -17.97 -19.72
C ILE A 434 1.19 -17.96 -19.11
N ALA A 435 1.71 -16.76 -18.85
CA ALA A 435 3.02 -16.55 -18.24
C ALA A 435 3.11 -17.18 -16.84
N LYS A 436 4.32 -17.61 -16.45
CA LYS A 436 4.59 -18.22 -15.12
C LYS A 436 5.77 -17.55 -14.46
N THR A 437 5.51 -16.70 -13.46
CA THR A 437 6.53 -15.84 -12.89
C THR A 437 6.92 -16.26 -11.49
N PHE A 438 8.22 -16.42 -11.24
CA PHE A 438 8.74 -16.90 -9.96
C PHE A 438 9.50 -15.79 -9.22
N PHE A 439 9.16 -15.59 -7.96
CA PHE A 439 9.83 -14.66 -7.06
C PHE A 439 10.30 -15.37 -5.81
N ARG A 440 11.56 -15.12 -5.45
CA ARG A 440 12.18 -15.65 -4.25
C ARG A 440 13.00 -14.56 -3.56
N ASP A 441 12.87 -14.49 -2.23
CA ASP A 441 13.70 -13.63 -1.38
C ASP A 441 13.74 -12.15 -1.85
N SER A 442 12.66 -11.69 -2.50
CA SER A 442 12.59 -10.39 -3.18
C SER A 442 11.76 -9.38 -2.39
N ILE A 443 12.00 -8.09 -2.62
CA ILE A 443 11.36 -6.98 -1.90
C ILE A 443 10.57 -6.10 -2.87
N PHE A 444 9.33 -5.82 -2.53
CA PHE A 444 8.47 -4.85 -3.18
C PHE A 444 8.10 -3.78 -2.16
N SER A 445 8.47 -2.52 -2.42
CA SER A 445 8.24 -1.43 -1.47
C SER A 445 7.73 -0.19 -2.16
N GLU A 446 6.68 0.41 -1.58
CA GLU A 446 6.12 1.69 -2.02
C GLU A 446 5.64 1.66 -3.49
N CYS A 447 5.34 0.48 -4.03
CA CYS A 447 4.73 0.33 -5.35
C CYS A 447 3.22 0.60 -5.29
N GLU A 448 2.65 1.24 -6.31
CA GLU A 448 1.19 1.34 -6.41
C GLU A 448 0.59 -0.05 -6.61
N THR A 449 1.07 -0.81 -7.60
CA THR A 449 0.85 -2.26 -7.72
C THR A 449 2.20 -2.98 -7.77
N ALA A 450 2.53 -3.80 -6.78
CA ALA A 450 3.81 -4.51 -6.75
C ALA A 450 3.85 -5.65 -7.77
N ALA A 451 2.86 -6.55 -7.77
CA ALA A 451 2.74 -7.59 -8.78
C ALA A 451 1.27 -7.93 -9.12
N GLY A 452 0.97 -8.06 -10.41
CA GLY A 452 -0.36 -8.40 -10.92
C GLY A 452 -0.34 -9.46 -12.02
N ALA A 453 -1.37 -10.30 -12.07
CA ALA A 453 -1.54 -11.32 -13.10
C ALA A 453 -2.98 -11.35 -13.63
N ARG A 454 -3.12 -11.58 -14.94
CA ARG A 454 -4.40 -11.68 -15.67
C ARG A 454 -4.44 -12.90 -16.58
N ASP A 455 -5.55 -13.08 -17.28
CA ASP A 455 -5.80 -14.19 -18.19
C ASP A 455 -5.65 -15.55 -17.48
N ASN A 456 -4.69 -16.38 -17.87
CA ASN A 456 -4.39 -17.70 -17.27
C ASN A 456 -2.93 -17.75 -16.79
N SER A 457 -2.36 -16.60 -16.41
CA SER A 457 -0.99 -16.50 -15.90
C SER A 457 -0.90 -16.90 -14.43
N THR A 458 0.30 -17.26 -13.97
CA THR A 458 0.54 -17.67 -12.58
C THR A 458 1.68 -16.90 -11.94
N LEU A 459 1.47 -16.44 -10.71
CA LEU A 459 2.51 -15.83 -9.87
C LEU A 459 2.89 -16.76 -8.70
N TYR A 460 4.19 -16.94 -8.49
CA TYR A 460 4.73 -17.70 -7.36
C TYR A 460 5.61 -16.80 -6.50
N PHE A 461 5.24 -16.62 -5.23
CA PHE A 461 6.01 -15.84 -4.25
C PHE A 461 6.46 -16.73 -3.09
N ARG A 462 7.77 -16.76 -2.86
CA ARG A 462 8.37 -17.41 -1.70
C ARG A 462 9.32 -16.47 -0.96
N ASN A 463 9.16 -16.36 0.36
CA ASN A 463 10.03 -15.54 1.21
C ASN A 463 10.16 -14.06 0.75
N CYS A 464 9.14 -13.55 0.06
CA CYS A 464 9.13 -12.18 -0.42
C CYS A 464 8.54 -11.23 0.63
N ARG A 465 8.88 -9.95 0.50
CA ARG A 465 8.45 -8.88 1.40
C ARG A 465 7.73 -7.80 0.60
N PHE A 466 6.51 -7.46 1.02
CA PHE A 466 5.67 -6.43 0.40
C PHE A 466 5.35 -5.34 1.43
N GLU A 467 5.81 -4.12 1.18
CA GLU A 467 5.67 -3.02 2.15
C GLU A 467 5.09 -1.75 1.53
N LYS A 468 4.09 -1.17 2.22
CA LYS A 468 3.54 0.17 1.93
C LYS A 468 3.03 0.34 0.48
N GLY A 469 2.54 -0.72 -0.16
CA GLY A 469 1.93 -0.63 -1.48
C GLY A 469 0.40 -0.45 -1.43
N ALA A 470 -0.20 0.06 -2.51
CA ALA A 470 -1.67 0.06 -2.59
C ALA A 470 -2.17 -1.37 -2.89
N LEU A 471 -1.53 -2.07 -3.81
CA LEU A 471 -1.85 -3.45 -4.16
C LEU A 471 -0.57 -4.29 -4.21
N ALA A 472 -0.36 -5.18 -3.24
CA ALA A 472 0.90 -5.94 -3.17
C ALA A 472 0.93 -7.11 -4.17
N ALA A 473 -0.07 -8.00 -4.14
CA ALA A 473 -0.19 -9.08 -5.11
C ALA A 473 -1.64 -9.25 -5.57
N ALA A 474 -1.89 -9.35 -6.87
CA ALA A 474 -3.24 -9.43 -7.41
C ALA A 474 -3.41 -10.39 -8.59
N THR A 475 -4.52 -11.11 -8.62
CA THR A 475 -4.94 -11.96 -9.73
C THR A 475 -6.36 -11.63 -10.20
N PHE A 476 -6.55 -11.62 -11.52
CA PHE A 476 -7.82 -11.37 -12.19
C PHE A 476 -8.08 -12.44 -13.25
N ASP A 477 -9.27 -12.43 -13.85
CA ASP A 477 -9.69 -13.39 -14.89
C ASP A 477 -9.61 -14.85 -14.42
N LYS A 478 -8.68 -15.67 -14.93
CA LYS A 478 -8.43 -17.06 -14.52
C LYS A 478 -6.99 -17.24 -14.03
N ALA A 479 -6.34 -16.16 -13.59
CA ALA A 479 -4.96 -16.20 -13.14
C ALA A 479 -4.85 -16.91 -11.79
N ASP A 480 -3.68 -17.48 -11.52
CA ASP A 480 -3.39 -18.20 -10.29
C ASP A 480 -2.29 -17.51 -9.48
N ILE A 481 -2.36 -17.60 -8.15
CA ILE A 481 -1.29 -17.11 -7.27
C ILE A 481 -0.97 -18.10 -6.16
N SER A 482 0.33 -18.27 -5.90
CA SER A 482 0.85 -19.03 -4.76
C SER A 482 1.73 -18.12 -3.91
N CYS A 483 1.23 -17.76 -2.73
CA CYS A 483 1.94 -16.97 -1.74
C CYS A 483 2.31 -17.89 -0.57
N VAL A 484 3.59 -18.28 -0.47
CA VAL A 484 4.10 -19.14 0.61
C VAL A 484 5.22 -18.46 1.40
N SER A 485 5.06 -18.37 2.72
CA SER A 485 6.11 -17.85 3.63
C SER A 485 6.54 -16.39 3.34
N ASN A 486 5.62 -15.55 2.91
CA ASN A 486 5.88 -14.13 2.62
C ASN A 486 5.46 -13.21 3.79
N SER A 487 5.93 -11.96 3.74
CA SER A 487 5.52 -10.90 4.67
C SER A 487 4.85 -9.75 3.92
N PHE A 488 3.63 -9.41 4.33
CA PHE A 488 2.84 -8.30 3.80
C PHE A 488 2.58 -7.27 4.91
N ASN A 489 3.15 -6.08 4.78
CA ASN A 489 3.12 -5.05 5.83
C ASN A 489 2.64 -3.70 5.31
N LYS A 490 1.62 -3.12 5.95
CA LYS A 490 1.12 -1.77 5.67
C LYS A 490 0.65 -1.55 4.23
N ASN A 491 0.14 -2.58 3.57
CA ASN A 491 -0.47 -2.44 2.25
C ASN A 491 -1.96 -2.07 2.37
N VAL A 492 -2.53 -1.44 1.34
CA VAL A 492 -4.00 -1.27 1.29
C VAL A 492 -4.63 -2.64 1.06
N ASP A 493 -4.38 -3.28 -0.08
CA ASP A 493 -4.74 -4.67 -0.33
C ASP A 493 -3.46 -5.51 -0.48
N ALA A 494 -3.22 -6.43 0.45
CA ALA A 494 -2.01 -7.26 0.44
C ALA A 494 -2.09 -8.38 -0.61
N VAL A 495 -3.15 -9.18 -0.58
CA VAL A 495 -3.46 -10.17 -1.63
C VAL A 495 -4.90 -9.96 -2.10
N LEU A 496 -5.07 -9.73 -3.41
CA LEU A 496 -6.37 -9.58 -4.06
C LEU A 496 -6.59 -10.70 -5.09
N LEU A 497 -7.71 -11.41 -4.96
CA LEU A 497 -8.20 -12.35 -5.95
C LEU A 497 -9.54 -11.87 -6.46
N ALA A 498 -9.69 -11.77 -7.78
CA ALA A 498 -10.93 -11.37 -8.41
C ALA A 498 -11.28 -12.27 -9.60
N ASP A 499 -12.55 -12.24 -9.96
CA ASP A 499 -13.15 -12.98 -11.07
C ASP A 499 -13.02 -14.49 -10.86
N LYS A 500 -12.52 -15.27 -11.82
CA LYS A 500 -12.34 -16.72 -11.70
C LYS A 500 -10.90 -17.10 -11.31
N SER A 501 -10.17 -16.19 -10.66
CA SER A 501 -8.80 -16.46 -10.21
C SER A 501 -8.76 -17.40 -9.01
N SER A 502 -7.62 -18.07 -8.81
CA SER A 502 -7.41 -18.97 -7.68
C SER A 502 -6.13 -18.68 -6.90
N GLY A 503 -6.15 -18.94 -5.59
CA GLY A 503 -5.05 -18.62 -4.69
C GLY A 503 -4.74 -19.68 -3.65
N ASN A 504 -3.46 -20.02 -3.52
CA ASN A 504 -2.94 -20.67 -2.32
C ASN A 504 -2.16 -19.66 -1.48
N ILE A 505 -2.66 -19.35 -0.29
CA ILE A 505 -2.08 -18.39 0.66
C ILE A 505 -1.71 -19.16 1.92
N GLU A 506 -0.44 -19.55 2.04
CA GLU A 506 0.04 -20.44 3.09
C GLU A 506 1.25 -19.90 3.88
N ARG A 507 1.21 -19.99 5.21
CA ARG A 507 2.34 -19.63 6.09
C ARG A 507 2.85 -18.20 5.93
N ASN A 508 2.01 -17.26 5.54
CA ASN A 508 2.38 -15.85 5.39
C ASN A 508 2.11 -15.05 6.67
N ASN A 509 2.80 -13.93 6.80
CA ASN A 509 2.55 -12.93 7.84
C ASN A 509 1.93 -11.67 7.22
N PHE A 510 0.72 -11.33 7.67
CA PHE A 510 0.00 -10.13 7.27
C PHE A 510 -0.11 -9.18 8.46
N SER A 511 0.53 -8.02 8.36
CA SER A 511 0.51 -7.03 9.44
C SER A 511 0.12 -5.63 8.98
N GLN A 512 -0.78 -5.00 9.73
CA GLN A 512 -1.17 -3.60 9.54
C GLN A 512 -1.69 -3.25 8.13
N ASN A 513 -2.24 -4.22 7.40
CA ASN A 513 -2.85 -3.99 6.09
C ASN A 513 -4.31 -3.53 6.24
N PHE A 514 -4.85 -2.82 5.25
CA PHE A 514 -6.28 -2.49 5.24
C PHE A 514 -7.12 -3.73 4.90
N SER A 515 -6.75 -4.49 3.87
CA SER A 515 -7.20 -5.86 3.66
C SER A 515 -5.99 -6.77 3.48
N ALA A 516 -5.86 -7.79 4.31
CA ALA A 516 -4.78 -8.75 4.18
C ALA A 516 -5.04 -9.73 3.03
N VAL A 517 -6.20 -10.37 2.99
CA VAL A 517 -6.64 -11.17 1.83
C VAL A 517 -8.04 -10.72 1.43
N ARG A 518 -8.20 -10.32 0.17
CA ARG A 518 -9.47 -9.89 -0.43
C ARG A 518 -9.85 -10.83 -1.58
N VAL A 519 -11.05 -11.42 -1.55
CA VAL A 519 -11.52 -12.39 -2.56
C VAL A 519 -12.87 -11.95 -3.13
N LEU A 520 -12.93 -11.73 -4.44
CA LEU A 520 -14.06 -11.07 -5.12
C LEU A 520 -14.56 -11.86 -6.33
N ASN A 521 -15.81 -11.61 -6.72
CA ASN A 521 -16.42 -12.00 -8.01
C ASN A 521 -16.33 -13.50 -8.36
N GLY A 522 -16.50 -14.38 -7.38
CA GLY A 522 -16.46 -15.84 -7.58
C GLY A 522 -15.06 -16.45 -7.59
N ALA A 523 -14.04 -15.74 -7.10
CA ALA A 523 -12.68 -16.26 -7.00
C ALA A 523 -12.57 -17.34 -5.90
N CYS A 524 -11.55 -18.19 -6.01
CA CYS A 524 -11.29 -19.27 -5.05
C CYS A 524 -10.02 -19.00 -4.24
N ALA A 525 -10.04 -19.26 -2.93
CA ALA A 525 -8.87 -19.11 -2.07
C ALA A 525 -8.75 -20.21 -1.02
N GLN A 526 -7.55 -20.79 -0.92
CA GLN A 526 -7.12 -21.61 0.20
C GLN A 526 -6.22 -20.78 1.10
N ILE A 527 -6.68 -20.49 2.31
CA ILE A 527 -6.00 -19.62 3.27
C ILE A 527 -5.64 -20.47 4.48
N SER A 528 -4.36 -20.86 4.60
CA SER A 528 -3.95 -21.77 5.67
C SER A 528 -2.66 -21.41 6.41
N ALA A 529 -2.62 -21.69 7.71
CA ALA A 529 -1.43 -21.50 8.55
C ALA A 529 -0.84 -20.08 8.51
N ASN A 530 -1.64 -19.05 8.21
CA ASN A 530 -1.18 -17.66 8.16
C ASN A 530 -1.32 -16.97 9.52
N THR A 531 -0.55 -15.90 9.71
CA THR A 531 -0.65 -15.03 10.88
C THR A 531 -1.13 -13.64 10.44
N PHE A 532 -2.26 -13.20 10.99
CA PHE A 532 -2.89 -11.90 10.71
C PHE A 532 -2.84 -11.02 11.95
N VAL A 533 -2.09 -9.91 11.89
CA VAL A 533 -1.84 -9.03 13.03
C VAL A 533 -2.26 -7.58 12.72
N LYS A 534 -3.20 -7.04 13.50
CA LYS A 534 -3.59 -5.61 13.45
C LYS A 534 -3.99 -5.13 12.05
N ASN A 535 -4.59 -5.99 11.22
CA ASN A 535 -5.18 -5.60 9.95
C ASN A 535 -6.58 -4.99 10.21
N GLU A 536 -7.02 -4.09 9.34
CA GLU A 536 -8.42 -3.62 9.37
C GLU A 536 -9.35 -4.79 9.00
N ASN A 537 -9.00 -5.53 7.94
CA ASN A 537 -9.67 -6.76 7.54
C ASN A 537 -8.63 -7.85 7.28
N ALA A 538 -8.67 -8.94 8.06
CA ALA A 538 -7.77 -10.06 7.82
C ALA A 538 -8.21 -10.87 6.57
N VAL A 539 -9.46 -11.31 6.52
CA VAL A 539 -10.06 -11.91 5.32
C VAL A 539 -11.36 -11.19 4.97
N LEU A 540 -11.44 -10.69 3.74
CA LEU A 540 -12.61 -9.96 3.22
C LEU A 540 -13.05 -10.62 1.91
N LYS A 541 -14.28 -11.14 1.86
CA LYS A 541 -14.72 -11.97 0.73
C LYS A 541 -16.12 -11.61 0.26
N ASN A 542 -16.40 -11.76 -1.03
CA ASN A 542 -17.79 -11.81 -1.49
C ASN A 542 -18.41 -13.15 -1.09
N ILE A 543 -19.74 -13.16 -0.94
CA ILE A 543 -20.50 -14.35 -0.54
C ILE A 543 -20.51 -15.46 -1.60
N ASP A 544 -20.23 -15.12 -2.86
CA ASP A 544 -20.18 -16.04 -3.99
C ASP A 544 -18.79 -16.68 -4.20
N CYS A 545 -17.81 -16.35 -3.36
CA CYS A 545 -16.44 -16.85 -3.47
C CYS A 545 -16.24 -18.17 -2.68
N ASP A 546 -15.45 -19.08 -3.22
CA ASP A 546 -15.07 -20.33 -2.56
C ASP A 546 -13.80 -20.11 -1.73
N VAL A 547 -13.97 -19.85 -0.43
CA VAL A 547 -12.87 -19.52 0.48
C VAL A 547 -12.81 -20.54 1.61
N THR A 548 -11.68 -21.23 1.72
CA THR A 548 -11.37 -22.13 2.83
C THR A 548 -10.34 -21.50 3.75
N GLU A 549 -10.62 -21.49 5.06
CA GLU A 549 -9.75 -20.93 6.09
C GLU A 549 -9.41 -22.01 7.11
N LYS A 550 -8.12 -22.32 7.28
CA LYS A 550 -7.67 -23.40 8.18
C LYS A 550 -6.40 -23.02 8.94
N ASP A 551 -6.36 -23.30 10.25
CA ASP A 551 -5.17 -23.14 11.10
C ASP A 551 -4.56 -21.71 11.07
N ASN A 552 -5.38 -20.68 10.82
CA ASN A 552 -4.93 -19.28 10.79
C ASN A 552 -4.96 -18.66 12.19
N SER A 553 -3.97 -17.81 12.49
CA SER A 553 -3.88 -17.06 13.74
C SER A 553 -4.27 -15.61 13.54
N PHE A 554 -5.29 -15.14 14.28
CA PHE A 554 -5.80 -13.78 14.20
C PHE A 554 -5.53 -13.01 15.50
N VAL A 555 -4.76 -11.93 15.40
CA VAL A 555 -4.31 -11.15 16.56
C VAL A 555 -4.62 -9.67 16.37
N LYS A 556 -5.60 -9.17 17.12
CA LYS A 556 -5.96 -7.74 17.20
C LYS A 556 -6.33 -7.11 15.84
N ASN A 557 -6.87 -7.90 14.90
CA ASN A 557 -7.49 -7.33 13.69
C ASN A 557 -8.83 -6.68 14.06
N LYS A 558 -9.31 -5.72 13.27
CA LYS A 558 -10.65 -5.16 13.47
C LYS A 558 -11.73 -6.15 13.03
N SER A 559 -11.51 -6.84 11.90
CA SER A 559 -12.28 -8.02 11.49
C SER A 559 -11.36 -9.18 11.13
N ASN A 560 -11.72 -10.40 11.57
CA ASN A 560 -10.94 -11.61 11.30
C ASN A 560 -11.31 -12.21 9.94
N SER A 561 -12.60 -12.50 9.74
CA SER A 561 -13.14 -12.93 8.45
C SER A 561 -14.55 -12.36 8.33
N GLN A 562 -14.85 -11.68 7.23
CA GLN A 562 -16.18 -11.13 7.00
C GLN A 562 -16.53 -11.06 5.51
N TYR A 563 -17.84 -11.05 5.25
CA TYR A 563 -18.37 -10.81 3.91
C TYR A 563 -18.44 -9.31 3.57
N LEU A 564 -18.21 -8.99 2.31
CA LEU A 564 -18.47 -7.68 1.72
C LEU A 564 -19.97 -7.44 1.62
N SER A 565 -20.41 -6.27 2.09
CA SER A 565 -21.81 -5.87 2.07
C SER A 565 -22.27 -5.57 0.64
N THR A 566 -23.49 -5.97 0.30
CA THR A 566 -24.10 -5.64 -1.00
C THR A 566 -24.33 -4.12 -1.07
N LYS A 567 -23.83 -3.46 -2.13
CA LYS A 567 -23.89 -1.99 -2.25
C LYS A 567 -25.34 -1.45 -2.27
N ASN A 568 -26.24 -2.17 -2.92
CA ASN A 568 -27.67 -1.87 -3.03
C ASN A 568 -28.46 -3.13 -2.70
N PRO A 569 -28.69 -3.43 -1.41
CA PRO A 569 -29.41 -4.63 -1.00
C PRO A 569 -30.86 -4.58 -1.49
N THR A 570 -31.38 -5.73 -1.89
CA THR A 570 -32.77 -5.87 -2.33
C THR A 570 -33.71 -5.60 -1.15
N ALA A 571 -34.60 -4.63 -1.30
CA ALA A 571 -35.51 -4.14 -0.25
C ALA A 571 -37.01 -4.35 -0.58
N SER A 572 -37.28 -4.91 -1.76
CA SER A 572 -38.56 -5.46 -2.21
C SER A 572 -38.27 -6.35 -3.43
N GLY A 573 -39.01 -7.44 -3.63
CA GLY A 573 -38.89 -8.33 -4.77
C GLY A 573 -37.99 -9.56 -4.53
N VAL A 574 -37.24 -9.96 -5.56
CA VAL A 574 -36.53 -11.25 -5.57
C VAL A 574 -35.02 -11.11 -5.33
N ILE A 575 -34.50 -11.85 -4.36
CA ILE A 575 -33.07 -12.11 -4.19
C ILE A 575 -32.71 -13.36 -5.02
N GLY A 576 -32.28 -13.12 -6.26
CA GLY A 576 -31.89 -14.18 -7.21
C GLY A 576 -30.42 -14.60 -7.16
N LYS A 577 -29.57 -13.81 -6.50
CA LYS A 577 -28.16 -14.12 -6.20
C LYS A 577 -27.91 -13.80 -4.74
N SER A 578 -26.97 -14.50 -4.12
CA SER A 578 -26.66 -14.30 -2.70
C SER A 578 -26.32 -12.84 -2.39
N GLU A 579 -26.85 -12.34 -1.27
CA GLU A 579 -26.73 -10.95 -0.84
C GLU A 579 -26.30 -10.86 0.62
N VAL A 580 -25.60 -9.78 0.95
CA VAL A 580 -25.12 -9.48 2.30
C VAL A 580 -25.73 -8.15 2.74
N TRP A 581 -26.64 -8.21 3.70
CA TRP A 581 -27.25 -7.04 4.32
C TRP A 581 -26.41 -6.55 5.50
N ASP A 582 -26.23 -5.24 5.58
CA ASP A 582 -25.43 -4.57 6.61
C ASP A 582 -26.04 -3.19 6.94
N GLY A 583 -25.86 -2.72 8.16
CA GLY A 583 -26.37 -1.44 8.60
C GLY A 583 -27.90 -1.36 8.66
N ARG A 584 -28.50 -0.32 8.09
CA ARG A 584 -29.95 -0.09 8.15
C ARG A 584 -30.61 -0.43 6.81
N ILE A 585 -31.53 -1.40 6.82
CA ILE A 585 -32.30 -1.83 5.65
C ILE A 585 -33.77 -1.49 5.89
N SER A 586 -34.42 -0.81 4.94
CA SER A 586 -35.85 -0.53 4.98
C SER A 586 -36.55 -1.37 3.93
N VAL A 587 -37.23 -2.43 4.36
CA VAL A 587 -37.98 -3.34 3.49
C VAL A 587 -39.39 -2.76 3.30
N VAL A 588 -39.83 -2.66 2.04
CA VAL A 588 -41.06 -1.94 1.64
C VAL A 588 -42.02 -2.81 0.81
N GLY A 589 -41.75 -4.11 0.74
CA GLY A 589 -42.55 -5.12 0.06
C GLY A 589 -41.96 -6.49 0.30
N ASP A 590 -42.63 -7.53 -0.16
CA ASP A 590 -42.18 -8.89 0.10
C ASP A 590 -40.80 -9.17 -0.50
N ILE A 591 -40.04 -10.01 0.21
CA ILE A 591 -38.73 -10.48 -0.22
C ILE A 591 -38.84 -11.97 -0.51
N LEU A 592 -38.41 -12.39 -1.70
CA LEU A 592 -38.26 -13.80 -2.06
C LEU A 592 -36.78 -14.16 -2.21
N VAL A 593 -36.23 -14.93 -1.27
CA VAL A 593 -34.89 -15.52 -1.38
C VAL A 593 -35.00 -16.84 -2.15
N ARG A 594 -34.40 -16.91 -3.33
CA ARG A 594 -34.50 -18.10 -4.21
C ARG A 594 -33.67 -19.26 -3.69
N ARG A 595 -34.02 -20.48 -4.14
CA ARG A 595 -33.40 -21.75 -3.72
C ARG A 595 -31.85 -21.77 -3.74
N ASP A 596 -31.24 -21.15 -4.76
CA ASP A 596 -29.78 -21.14 -4.92
C ASP A 596 -29.10 -19.88 -4.33
N ALA A 597 -29.86 -19.05 -3.61
CA ALA A 597 -29.38 -17.81 -3.01
C ALA A 597 -29.27 -17.93 -1.48
N VAL A 598 -28.32 -17.18 -0.94
CA VAL A 598 -28.14 -16.96 0.51
C VAL A 598 -28.39 -15.49 0.82
N LEU A 599 -29.31 -15.22 1.73
CA LEU A 599 -29.41 -13.92 2.37
C LEU A 599 -28.61 -13.96 3.67
N TYR A 600 -27.47 -13.28 3.70
CA TYR A 600 -26.61 -13.14 4.87
C TYR A 600 -26.83 -11.76 5.51
N ILE A 601 -27.03 -11.71 6.83
CA ILE A 601 -27.28 -10.47 7.56
C ILE A 601 -26.19 -10.30 8.62
N LYS A 602 -25.40 -9.22 8.50
CA LYS A 602 -24.27 -8.94 9.40
C LYS A 602 -24.73 -8.53 10.80
N SER A 603 -23.91 -8.81 11.81
CA SER A 603 -24.30 -8.54 13.19
C SER A 603 -24.48 -7.04 13.45
N GLY A 604 -25.48 -6.67 14.23
CA GLY A 604 -25.86 -5.27 14.47
C GLY A 604 -26.73 -4.61 13.39
N ALA A 605 -27.12 -5.34 12.33
CA ALA A 605 -28.00 -4.81 11.30
C ALA A 605 -29.40 -4.47 11.86
N LYS A 606 -30.05 -3.45 11.27
CA LYS A 606 -31.38 -2.98 11.64
C LYS A 606 -32.31 -3.00 10.44
N ILE A 607 -33.26 -3.92 10.46
CA ILE A 607 -34.22 -4.20 9.41
C ILE A 607 -35.56 -3.59 9.82
N SER A 608 -35.98 -2.56 9.10
CA SER A 608 -37.27 -1.89 9.32
C SER A 608 -38.28 -2.38 8.28
N LEU A 609 -39.41 -2.89 8.74
CA LEU A 609 -40.45 -3.50 7.92
C LEU A 609 -41.69 -2.61 7.90
N ARG A 610 -42.34 -2.49 6.74
CA ARG A 610 -43.54 -1.68 6.51
C ARG A 610 -44.62 -2.56 5.88
N SER A 611 -45.86 -2.09 5.84
CA SER A 611 -46.92 -2.75 5.07
C SER A 611 -46.52 -2.87 3.59
N SER A 612 -46.90 -3.99 2.97
CA SER A 612 -46.58 -4.30 1.58
C SER A 612 -47.67 -3.79 0.63
N GLU A 613 -47.26 -3.31 -0.56
CA GLU A 613 -48.16 -3.05 -1.71
C GLU A 613 -48.02 -4.12 -2.81
N GLU A 614 -46.98 -4.97 -2.72
CA GLU A 614 -46.71 -6.07 -3.66
C GLU A 614 -46.50 -7.36 -2.87
N ASP A 615 -47.46 -8.28 -2.96
CA ASP A 615 -47.46 -9.52 -2.19
C ASP A 615 -47.03 -10.72 -3.04
N TYR A 616 -46.04 -11.46 -2.55
CA TYR A 616 -45.77 -12.82 -3.03
C TYR A 616 -46.67 -13.78 -2.29
N VAL A 617 -47.36 -14.64 -3.03
CA VAL A 617 -48.28 -15.60 -2.45
C VAL A 617 -47.65 -16.99 -2.41
N TYR A 618 -47.58 -17.57 -1.22
CA TYR A 618 -47.24 -18.98 -1.03
C TYR A 618 -48.43 -19.73 -0.44
N PHE A 619 -48.78 -20.86 -1.05
CA PHE A 619 -49.85 -21.74 -0.58
C PHE A 619 -49.25 -23.02 0.01
N THR A 620 -49.70 -23.37 1.21
CA THR A 620 -49.52 -24.70 1.82
C THR A 620 -50.80 -25.53 1.63
N GLU A 621 -50.70 -26.85 1.77
CA GLU A 621 -51.84 -27.76 1.68
C GLU A 621 -52.13 -28.37 3.06
N LYS A 622 -53.30 -28.06 3.62
CA LYS A 622 -53.72 -28.55 4.94
C LYS A 622 -55.01 -29.32 4.79
N ALA A 623 -54.99 -30.61 5.14
CA ALA A 623 -56.14 -31.51 5.02
C ALA A 623 -56.81 -31.53 3.62
N GLY A 624 -56.01 -31.33 2.56
CA GLY A 624 -56.49 -31.30 1.17
C GLY A 624 -57.01 -29.93 0.68
N GLU A 625 -56.97 -28.90 1.52
CA GLU A 625 -57.29 -27.51 1.14
C GLU A 625 -56.01 -26.68 0.96
N LYS A 626 -55.99 -25.82 -0.07
CA LYS A 626 -54.92 -24.83 -0.25
C LYS A 626 -55.16 -23.64 0.68
N ILE A 627 -54.23 -23.40 1.59
CA ILE A 627 -54.26 -22.29 2.53
C ILE A 627 -53.10 -21.36 2.19
N GLU A 628 -53.38 -20.07 2.11
CA GLU A 628 -52.33 -19.07 1.98
C GLU A 628 -51.52 -18.99 3.27
N ALA A 629 -50.20 -19.16 3.15
CA ALA A 629 -49.26 -19.14 4.26
C ALA A 629 -48.58 -17.77 4.42
N THR A 630 -48.60 -16.94 3.37
CA THR A 630 -48.22 -15.52 3.36
C THR A 630 -49.33 -14.64 3.94
N HIS A 631 -49.02 -13.39 4.22
CA HIS A 631 -49.91 -12.45 4.90
C HIS A 631 -50.23 -11.24 4.00
N PRO A 632 -51.37 -11.26 3.28
CA PRO A 632 -51.75 -10.17 2.38
C PRO A 632 -51.68 -8.79 3.05
N GLY A 633 -51.00 -7.85 2.39
CA GLY A 633 -50.78 -6.48 2.84
C GLY A 633 -49.70 -6.29 3.92
N LEU A 634 -49.07 -7.36 4.39
CA LEU A 634 -47.91 -7.30 5.29
C LEU A 634 -46.65 -7.66 4.54
N THR A 635 -45.50 -7.10 4.91
CA THR A 635 -44.23 -7.57 4.33
C THR A 635 -43.88 -8.94 4.88
N ASP A 636 -43.63 -9.90 3.99
CA ASP A 636 -43.07 -11.21 4.28
C ASP A 636 -41.65 -11.36 3.73
N ILE A 637 -40.76 -12.00 4.51
CA ILE A 637 -39.47 -12.48 4.01
C ILE A 637 -39.61 -13.97 3.76
N ILE A 638 -39.81 -14.34 2.50
CA ILE A 638 -40.01 -15.72 2.04
C ILE A 638 -38.66 -16.30 1.62
N VAL A 639 -38.33 -17.46 2.17
CA VAL A 639 -37.03 -18.12 1.99
C VAL A 639 -37.26 -19.47 1.33
N GLU A 640 -36.81 -19.63 0.09
CA GLU A 640 -36.68 -20.93 -0.62
C GLU A 640 -35.25 -21.48 -0.56
N GLY A 641 -34.26 -20.63 -0.27
CA GLY A 641 -32.84 -20.96 -0.19
C GLY A 641 -32.33 -20.93 1.25
N HIS A 642 -31.40 -20.03 1.55
CA HIS A 642 -30.83 -19.89 2.89
C HIS A 642 -30.95 -18.47 3.46
N LEU A 643 -31.23 -18.39 4.77
CA LEU A 643 -31.10 -17.17 5.56
C LEU A 643 -30.08 -17.40 6.68
N ILE A 644 -29.07 -16.55 6.76
CA ILE A 644 -28.04 -16.61 7.81
C ILE A 644 -27.94 -15.25 8.49
N THR A 645 -28.05 -15.22 9.81
CA THR A 645 -27.71 -14.03 10.61
C THR A 645 -26.42 -14.27 11.39
N GLU A 646 -25.49 -13.33 11.29
CA GLU A 646 -24.17 -13.40 11.89
C GLU A 646 -24.24 -13.20 13.40
N ALA A 647 -23.66 -14.13 14.17
CA ALA A 647 -23.57 -14.02 15.62
C ALA A 647 -22.70 -12.82 16.05
N GLY A 648 -23.06 -12.16 17.15
CA GLY A 648 -22.35 -11.01 17.68
C GLY A 648 -23.27 -9.97 18.31
N ASN A 649 -23.39 -8.80 17.67
CA ASN A 649 -24.31 -7.75 18.11
C ASN A 649 -25.74 -8.04 17.65
N GLU A 650 -26.72 -7.66 18.48
CA GLU A 650 -28.15 -7.90 18.20
C GLU A 650 -28.56 -7.37 16.82
N ILE A 651 -29.20 -8.23 16.02
CA ILE A 651 -29.80 -7.89 14.73
C ILE A 651 -31.30 -7.66 14.93
N SER A 652 -31.81 -6.48 14.59
CA SER A 652 -33.21 -6.14 14.92
C SER A 652 -34.11 -6.13 13.68
N PHE A 653 -35.18 -6.91 13.71
CA PHE A 653 -36.31 -6.86 12.77
C PHE A 653 -37.48 -6.17 13.47
N LEU A 654 -37.80 -4.95 13.00
CA LEU A 654 -38.75 -4.07 13.66
C LEU A 654 -39.81 -3.58 12.68
N ALA A 655 -41.08 -3.74 13.05
CA ALA A 655 -42.22 -3.15 12.35
C ALA A 655 -42.89 -2.06 13.20
N ALA A 656 -43.32 -0.99 12.54
CA ALA A 656 -44.20 0.00 13.15
C ALA A 656 -45.65 -0.51 13.08
N GLY A 657 -46.16 -1.04 14.19
CA GLY A 657 -47.50 -1.65 14.23
C GLY A 657 -47.55 -3.02 13.53
N GLN A 658 -48.71 -3.40 12.98
CA GLN A 658 -48.91 -4.67 12.25
C GLN A 658 -48.49 -4.55 10.78
N GLY A 659 -47.25 -4.14 10.50
CA GLY A 659 -46.74 -4.03 9.13
C GLY A 659 -45.97 -5.25 8.63
N TRP A 660 -45.71 -6.23 9.49
CA TRP A 660 -44.81 -7.34 9.20
C TRP A 660 -45.49 -8.69 9.38
N GLY A 661 -45.46 -9.50 8.33
CA GLY A 661 -46.02 -10.84 8.31
C GLY A 661 -45.09 -11.82 9.01
N GLY A 662 -43.83 -11.91 8.59
CA GLY A 662 -42.86 -12.80 9.22
C GLY A 662 -41.62 -13.10 8.39
N ILE A 663 -40.87 -14.11 8.84
CA ILE A 663 -39.91 -14.85 8.02
C ILE A 663 -40.51 -16.23 7.74
N ILE A 664 -40.72 -16.57 6.47
CA ILE A 664 -41.43 -17.78 6.05
C ILE A 664 -40.48 -18.67 5.26
N PHE A 665 -40.14 -19.83 5.80
CA PHE A 665 -39.29 -20.84 5.15
C PHE A 665 -40.13 -21.89 4.44
N VAL A 666 -39.85 -22.10 3.16
CA VAL A 666 -40.60 -22.97 2.25
C VAL A 666 -39.65 -23.72 1.32
N LYS A 667 -40.15 -24.75 0.62
CA LYS A 667 -39.43 -25.51 -0.40
C LYS A 667 -38.10 -26.10 0.09
N ASP A 668 -38.14 -26.64 1.30
CA ASP A 668 -37.01 -27.27 1.98
C ASP A 668 -35.85 -26.31 2.27
N ALA A 669 -36.16 -25.03 2.51
CA ALA A 669 -35.20 -24.00 2.86
C ALA A 669 -34.50 -24.28 4.20
N ALA A 670 -33.33 -23.69 4.38
CA ALA A 670 -32.60 -23.79 5.65
C ALA A 670 -32.20 -22.43 6.20
N GLY A 671 -31.99 -22.35 7.51
CA GLY A 671 -31.61 -21.10 8.15
C GLY A 671 -30.80 -21.26 9.43
N GLU A 672 -30.00 -20.23 9.70
CA GLU A 672 -29.31 -20.06 10.96
C GLU A 672 -29.54 -18.64 11.46
N ILE A 673 -30.31 -18.50 12.54
CA ILE A 673 -30.69 -17.21 13.09
C ILE A 673 -30.03 -17.07 14.46
N ASN A 674 -28.96 -16.29 14.49
CA ASN A 674 -28.20 -15.92 15.68
C ASN A 674 -28.51 -14.48 16.13
N ASP A 675 -28.64 -14.27 17.45
CA ASP A 675 -28.68 -12.96 18.11
C ASP A 675 -29.70 -11.97 17.51
N ALA A 676 -30.85 -12.48 17.03
CA ALA A 676 -31.86 -11.66 16.37
C ALA A 676 -33.00 -11.26 17.32
N LEU A 677 -33.44 -10.00 17.24
CA LEU A 677 -34.69 -9.51 17.83
C LEU A 677 -35.78 -9.48 16.74
N LEU A 678 -36.80 -10.32 16.90
CA LEU A 678 -37.97 -10.40 16.02
C LEU A 678 -39.20 -9.86 16.76
N LYS A 679 -39.63 -8.63 16.44
CA LYS A 679 -40.71 -7.96 17.17
C LYS A 679 -41.87 -7.46 16.29
N ASN A 680 -43.11 -7.60 16.78
CA ASN A 680 -44.35 -7.11 16.15
C ASN A 680 -44.71 -7.79 14.82
N ALA A 681 -44.50 -9.10 14.71
CA ALA A 681 -44.89 -9.87 13.53
C ALA A 681 -46.30 -10.47 13.66
N SER A 682 -46.93 -10.77 12.54
CA SER A 682 -48.06 -11.71 12.50
C SER A 682 -47.58 -13.11 12.94
N SER A 683 -46.62 -13.68 12.22
CA SER A 683 -45.94 -14.93 12.56
C SER A 683 -44.43 -14.70 12.47
N ALA A 684 -43.73 -14.51 13.59
CA ALA A 684 -42.35 -14.03 13.55
C ALA A 684 -41.43 -14.95 12.72
N VAL A 685 -41.59 -16.26 12.88
CA VAL A 685 -41.06 -17.25 11.95
C VAL A 685 -42.07 -18.37 11.69
N ALA A 686 -42.23 -18.76 10.43
CA ALA A 686 -43.03 -19.90 10.00
C ALA A 686 -42.20 -20.85 9.14
N LEU A 687 -42.33 -22.15 9.39
CA LEU A 687 -41.62 -23.23 8.71
C LEU A 687 -42.63 -24.19 8.06
N TYR A 688 -42.43 -24.45 6.77
CA TYR A 688 -43.25 -25.36 5.95
C TYR A 688 -42.35 -26.37 5.21
N ASP A 689 -42.98 -27.35 4.55
CA ASP A 689 -42.30 -28.42 3.82
C ASP A 689 -41.30 -29.18 4.73
N LYS A 690 -40.04 -29.39 4.29
CA LYS A 690 -38.97 -29.97 5.12
C LYS A 690 -37.96 -28.91 5.59
N SER A 691 -38.39 -27.67 5.70
CA SER A 691 -37.49 -26.57 6.04
C SER A 691 -36.89 -26.75 7.44
N SER A 692 -35.64 -26.32 7.63
CA SER A 692 -34.89 -26.54 8.88
C SER A 692 -34.17 -25.28 9.35
N VAL A 693 -34.42 -24.84 10.59
CA VAL A 693 -33.81 -23.62 11.12
C VAL A 693 -33.24 -23.83 12.52
N ARG A 694 -31.99 -23.39 12.71
CA ARG A 694 -31.37 -23.28 14.04
C ARG A 694 -31.46 -21.84 14.56
N PHE A 695 -31.89 -21.70 15.80
CA PHE A 695 -31.98 -20.44 16.53
C PHE A 695 -31.06 -20.47 17.74
N ASN A 696 -30.26 -19.41 17.90
CA ASN A 696 -29.35 -19.27 19.02
C ASN A 696 -29.28 -17.82 19.50
N GLY A 697 -29.62 -17.56 20.77
CA GLY A 697 -29.62 -16.20 21.31
C GLY A 697 -30.73 -15.29 20.75
N VAL A 698 -31.79 -15.85 20.17
CA VAL A 698 -32.87 -15.10 19.51
C VAL A 698 -33.90 -14.62 20.53
N ASN A 699 -34.47 -13.43 20.31
CA ASN A 699 -35.55 -12.86 21.09
C ASN A 699 -36.76 -12.57 20.19
N ILE A 700 -37.84 -13.33 20.37
CA ILE A 700 -39.11 -13.13 19.68
C ILE A 700 -40.08 -12.45 20.66
N ALA A 701 -40.65 -11.30 20.27
CA ALA A 701 -41.48 -10.53 21.19
C ALA A 701 -42.71 -9.89 20.54
N GLU A 702 -43.80 -9.81 21.30
CA GLU A 702 -45.00 -9.03 20.94
C GLU A 702 -45.60 -9.40 19.56
N SER A 703 -45.49 -10.68 19.19
CA SER A 703 -46.01 -11.21 17.92
C SER A 703 -47.27 -12.05 18.14
N ARG A 704 -48.15 -12.14 17.14
CA ARG A 704 -49.36 -12.98 17.25
C ARG A 704 -48.99 -14.46 17.35
N SER A 705 -48.07 -14.91 16.51
CA SER A 705 -47.38 -16.20 16.62
C SER A 705 -45.87 -15.97 16.67
N GLY A 706 -45.16 -16.68 17.56
CA GLY A 706 -43.71 -16.60 17.70
C GLY A 706 -43.03 -17.47 16.65
N LEU A 707 -43.05 -18.79 16.86
CA LEU A 707 -42.44 -19.78 15.99
C LEU A 707 -43.50 -20.83 15.61
N SER A 708 -43.81 -20.94 14.32
CA SER A 708 -44.79 -21.90 13.80
C SER A 708 -44.12 -22.94 12.93
N LEU A 709 -44.26 -24.22 13.27
CA LEU A 709 -43.74 -25.35 12.51
C LEU A 709 -44.89 -26.20 11.96
N ASN A 710 -44.86 -26.45 10.65
CA ASN A 710 -45.87 -27.21 9.92
C ASN A 710 -45.18 -28.33 9.11
N ASP A 711 -45.98 -29.22 8.53
CA ASP A 711 -45.51 -30.29 7.64
C ASP A 711 -44.44 -31.20 8.27
N GLU A 712 -43.27 -31.35 7.64
CA GLU A 712 -42.12 -32.15 8.09
C GLU A 712 -40.95 -31.25 8.51
N SER A 713 -41.23 -29.99 8.86
CA SER A 713 -40.19 -29.02 9.20
C SER A 713 -39.51 -29.30 10.54
N SER A 714 -38.33 -28.70 10.76
CA SER A 714 -37.57 -28.87 11.98
C SER A 714 -36.99 -27.56 12.52
N ALA A 715 -36.91 -27.43 13.84
CA ALA A 715 -36.19 -26.32 14.47
C ALA A 715 -35.42 -26.71 15.74
N GLU A 716 -34.23 -26.13 15.89
CA GLU A 716 -33.49 -26.14 17.16
C GLU A 716 -33.54 -24.73 17.78
N PHE A 717 -34.12 -24.59 18.97
CA PHE A 717 -34.31 -23.32 19.66
C PHE A 717 -33.50 -23.27 20.95
N VAL A 718 -32.32 -22.66 20.91
CA VAL A 718 -31.32 -22.74 21.99
C VAL A 718 -31.02 -21.37 22.56
N LYS A 719 -30.93 -21.25 23.90
CA LYS A 719 -30.54 -20.00 24.60
C LYS A 719 -31.34 -18.77 24.16
N SER A 720 -32.61 -18.98 23.81
CA SER A 720 -33.45 -17.99 23.14
C SER A 720 -34.67 -17.65 23.99
N ARG A 721 -35.44 -16.64 23.56
CA ARG A 721 -36.56 -16.08 24.32
C ARG A 721 -37.79 -15.89 23.42
N ILE A 722 -38.96 -16.24 23.93
CA ILE A 722 -40.24 -15.85 23.34
C ILE A 722 -41.09 -15.17 24.41
N VAL A 723 -41.45 -13.91 24.15
CA VAL A 723 -41.97 -12.99 25.16
C VAL A 723 -43.26 -12.31 24.69
N ASN A 724 -44.33 -12.41 25.47
CA ASN A 724 -45.59 -11.70 25.24
C ASN A 724 -46.20 -11.95 23.83
N CYS A 725 -46.09 -13.17 23.32
CA CYS A 725 -46.73 -13.56 22.07
C CYS A 725 -48.09 -14.21 22.34
N GLY A 726 -48.99 -14.24 21.35
CA GLY A 726 -50.23 -15.01 21.46
C GLY A 726 -49.89 -16.49 21.64
N LYS A 727 -49.34 -17.11 20.61
CA LYS A 727 -48.75 -18.46 20.72
C LYS A 727 -47.24 -18.36 20.56
N GLY A 728 -46.51 -18.96 21.49
CA GLY A 728 -45.05 -18.92 21.57
C GLY A 728 -44.42 -19.81 20.51
N ILE A 729 -44.41 -21.13 20.76
CA ILE A 729 -44.03 -22.16 19.78
C ILE A 729 -45.28 -22.97 19.42
N GLU A 730 -45.57 -23.12 18.13
CA GLU A 730 -46.66 -23.94 17.60
C GLU A 730 -46.12 -25.06 16.74
N ILE A 731 -46.59 -26.28 16.99
CA ILE A 731 -46.18 -27.49 16.28
C ILE A 731 -47.40 -28.17 15.68
N TYR A 732 -47.37 -28.37 14.36
CA TYR A 732 -48.39 -29.04 13.58
C TYR A 732 -47.81 -30.26 12.83
N ASP A 733 -48.70 -31.12 12.37
CA ASP A 733 -48.40 -32.22 11.43
C ASP A 733 -47.31 -33.19 11.91
N ARG A 734 -46.18 -33.28 11.20
CA ARG A 734 -45.02 -34.13 11.52
C ARG A 734 -43.78 -33.32 11.94
N ALA A 735 -43.95 -32.04 12.23
CA ALA A 735 -42.82 -31.17 12.51
C ALA A 735 -42.14 -31.49 13.85
N VAL A 736 -40.86 -31.15 13.97
CA VAL A 736 -40.04 -31.47 15.14
C VAL A 736 -39.36 -30.21 15.69
N CYS A 737 -39.44 -29.99 17.00
CA CYS A 737 -38.71 -28.90 17.65
C CYS A 737 -37.94 -29.37 18.89
N ASP A 738 -36.66 -29.06 18.91
CA ASP A 738 -35.81 -29.21 20.08
C ASP A 738 -35.58 -27.83 20.70
N THR A 739 -36.03 -27.63 21.93
CA THR A 739 -35.88 -26.36 22.64
C THR A 739 -35.08 -26.54 23.92
N SER A 740 -34.02 -25.75 24.10
CA SER A 740 -33.19 -25.83 25.29
C SER A 740 -32.62 -24.51 25.80
N LEU A 741 -32.40 -24.43 27.11
CA LEU A 741 -31.81 -23.26 27.79
C LEU A 741 -32.55 -21.95 27.48
N SER A 742 -33.85 -22.02 27.19
CA SER A 742 -34.64 -20.93 26.63
C SER A 742 -35.73 -20.46 27.61
N ILE A 743 -36.26 -19.25 27.37
CA ILE A 743 -37.27 -18.60 28.20
C ILE A 743 -38.54 -18.35 27.39
N LEU A 744 -39.65 -18.97 27.77
CA LEU A 744 -40.97 -18.78 27.16
C LEU A 744 -41.87 -18.09 28.19
N THR A 745 -42.11 -16.78 28.05
CA THR A 745 -42.80 -16.02 29.09
C THR A 745 -43.86 -15.04 28.60
N GLY A 746 -44.96 -14.92 29.36
CA GLY A 746 -45.99 -13.92 29.08
C GLY A 746 -46.91 -14.25 27.90
N ASN A 747 -46.89 -15.48 27.39
CA ASN A 747 -47.64 -15.88 26.19
C ASN A 747 -49.05 -16.40 26.52
N ASP A 748 -49.98 -16.44 25.55
CA ASP A 748 -51.24 -17.18 25.77
C ASP A 748 -50.98 -18.69 25.83
N ASN A 749 -50.15 -19.20 24.92
CA ASN A 749 -49.58 -20.54 25.01
C ASN A 749 -48.07 -20.42 24.83
N ALA A 750 -47.25 -20.81 25.80
CA ALA A 750 -45.80 -20.80 25.60
C ALA A 750 -45.39 -21.85 24.55
N LEU A 751 -46.02 -23.03 24.59
CA LEU A 751 -45.92 -24.06 23.56
C LEU A 751 -47.28 -24.69 23.29
N PHE A 752 -47.66 -24.83 22.03
CA PHE A 752 -48.90 -25.46 21.57
C PHE A 752 -48.59 -26.58 20.56
N MET A 753 -49.13 -27.77 20.80
CA MET A 753 -48.94 -28.93 19.91
C MET A 753 -50.27 -29.48 19.41
N PHE A 754 -50.35 -29.67 18.10
CA PHE A 754 -51.42 -30.37 17.39
C PHE A 754 -50.80 -31.33 16.34
N GLY A 755 -49.82 -32.11 16.78
CA GLY A 755 -49.02 -32.97 15.90
C GLY A 755 -47.54 -32.96 16.30
N GLY A 756 -46.73 -33.69 15.53
CA GLY A 756 -45.28 -33.60 15.59
C GLY A 756 -44.62 -34.14 16.86
N GLY A 757 -43.37 -33.71 17.05
CA GLY A 757 -42.52 -34.08 18.17
C GLY A 757 -41.82 -32.88 18.80
N VAL A 758 -41.76 -32.83 20.13
CA VAL A 758 -41.00 -31.80 20.85
C VAL A 758 -40.13 -32.41 21.92
N SER A 759 -38.87 -32.00 21.96
CA SER A 759 -37.97 -32.17 23.10
C SER A 759 -37.73 -30.82 23.77
N SER A 760 -38.15 -30.67 25.02
CA SER A 760 -38.01 -29.41 25.77
C SER A 760 -37.16 -29.63 27.01
N ILE A 761 -35.97 -29.02 27.06
CA ILE A 761 -34.95 -29.33 28.05
C ILE A 761 -34.38 -28.06 28.70
N ASN A 762 -34.34 -28.00 30.05
CA ASN A 762 -33.73 -26.89 30.79
C ASN A 762 -34.31 -25.50 30.43
N ASN A 763 -35.61 -25.42 30.16
CA ASN A 763 -36.29 -24.17 29.82
C ASN A 763 -37.00 -23.55 31.03
N LEU A 764 -37.16 -22.22 31.00
CA LEU A 764 -38.03 -21.48 31.90
C LEU A 764 -39.34 -21.15 31.17
N VAL A 765 -40.45 -21.71 31.64
CA VAL A 765 -41.80 -21.47 31.11
C VAL A 765 -42.59 -20.69 32.15
N SER A 766 -42.76 -19.39 31.98
CA SER A 766 -43.31 -18.54 33.05
C SER A 766 -44.37 -17.54 32.65
N LYS A 767 -45.31 -17.22 33.55
CA LYS A 767 -46.28 -16.12 33.36
C LYS A 767 -47.14 -16.26 32.10
N ASN A 768 -47.35 -17.47 31.59
CA ASN A 768 -48.19 -17.73 30.43
C ASN A 768 -49.62 -18.04 30.89
N LYS A 769 -50.64 -17.81 30.04
CA LYS A 769 -51.99 -18.35 30.31
C LYS A 769 -51.94 -19.87 30.31
N THR A 770 -51.30 -20.46 29.29
CA THR A 770 -50.95 -21.88 29.28
C THR A 770 -49.45 -22.02 29.02
N GLY A 771 -48.73 -22.74 29.88
CA GLY A 771 -47.31 -23.04 29.70
C GLY A 771 -47.12 -23.93 28.47
N ILE A 772 -47.57 -25.18 28.54
CA ILE A 772 -47.57 -26.09 27.39
C ILE A 772 -48.96 -26.69 27.22
N LYS A 773 -49.49 -26.65 26.00
CA LYS A 773 -50.77 -27.26 25.61
C LYS A 773 -50.55 -28.33 24.55
N VAL A 774 -50.92 -29.58 24.84
CA VAL A 774 -50.69 -30.73 23.95
C VAL A 774 -52.01 -31.40 23.60
N LEU A 775 -52.44 -31.27 22.34
CA LEU A 775 -53.67 -31.88 21.83
C LEU A 775 -53.40 -33.18 21.06
N ALA A 776 -52.26 -33.27 20.39
CA ALA A 776 -51.77 -34.45 19.66
C ALA A 776 -50.24 -34.35 19.50
N GLY A 777 -49.58 -35.50 19.25
CA GLY A 777 -48.12 -35.58 19.03
C GLY A 777 -47.35 -36.25 20.18
N ARG A 778 -46.01 -36.14 20.15
CA ARG A 778 -45.10 -36.66 21.19
C ARG A 778 -44.35 -35.52 21.86
N LEU A 779 -44.59 -35.33 23.16
CA LEU A 779 -43.87 -34.35 23.97
C LEU A 779 -42.96 -35.04 24.98
N GLU A 780 -41.69 -34.64 24.99
CA GLU A 780 -40.72 -34.95 26.04
C GLU A 780 -40.27 -33.66 26.71
N ILE A 781 -40.47 -33.54 28.02
CA ILE A 781 -40.00 -32.42 28.82
C ILE A 781 -39.03 -32.90 29.88
N SER A 782 -37.91 -32.20 30.05
CA SER A 782 -36.96 -32.52 31.10
C SER A 782 -36.27 -31.31 31.71
N ASN A 783 -36.15 -31.30 33.04
CA ASN A 783 -35.50 -30.24 33.81
C ASN A 783 -36.05 -28.82 33.52
N ASN A 784 -37.31 -28.72 33.08
CA ASN A 784 -37.94 -27.43 32.84
C ASN A 784 -38.45 -26.83 34.16
N SER A 785 -38.49 -25.50 34.24
CA SER A 785 -39.09 -24.77 35.35
C SER A 785 -40.35 -24.06 34.87
N PHE A 786 -41.51 -24.47 35.41
CA PHE A 786 -42.79 -23.84 35.18
C PHE A 786 -43.12 -22.90 36.33
N LEU A 787 -43.19 -21.60 36.07
CA LEU A 787 -43.32 -20.57 37.11
C LEU A 787 -44.47 -19.59 36.83
N ALA A 788 -45.41 -19.46 37.75
CA ALA A 788 -46.46 -18.43 37.72
C ALA A 788 -47.32 -18.42 36.44
N ASN A 789 -47.58 -19.59 35.83
CA ASN A 789 -48.53 -19.73 34.72
C ASN A 789 -49.97 -19.84 35.24
N GLU A 790 -50.99 -19.46 34.46
CA GLU A 790 -52.38 -19.76 34.84
C GLU A 790 -52.62 -21.28 34.77
N THR A 791 -52.15 -21.93 33.72
CA THR A 791 -52.05 -23.40 33.63
C THR A 791 -50.64 -23.76 33.15
N ALA A 792 -49.85 -24.52 33.91
CA ALA A 792 -48.50 -24.89 33.47
C ALA A 792 -48.53 -25.93 32.34
N LEU A 793 -49.38 -26.95 32.45
CA LEU A 793 -49.47 -28.03 31.47
C LEU A 793 -50.94 -28.44 31.22
N GLU A 794 -51.39 -28.35 29.97
CA GLU A 794 -52.73 -28.74 29.53
C GLU A 794 -52.65 -29.89 28.51
N GLU A 795 -53.13 -31.09 28.86
CA GLU A 795 -52.79 -32.35 28.17
C GLU A 795 -54.03 -33.11 27.69
N ARG A 796 -54.09 -33.45 26.40
CA ARG A 796 -55.04 -34.42 25.83
C ARG A 796 -54.39 -35.79 25.59
N VAL A 797 -53.07 -35.80 25.35
CA VAL A 797 -52.26 -37.01 25.14
C VAL A 797 -51.17 -37.10 26.21
N PRO A 798 -50.63 -38.31 26.50
CA PRO A 798 -49.58 -38.48 27.49
C PRO A 798 -48.30 -37.68 27.18
N VAL A 799 -47.67 -37.12 28.21
CA VAL A 799 -46.40 -36.40 28.14
C VAL A 799 -45.32 -37.15 28.91
N VAL A 800 -44.13 -37.28 28.33
CA VAL A 800 -42.97 -37.83 29.02
C VAL A 800 -42.27 -36.71 29.79
N GLU A 801 -42.38 -36.70 31.11
CA GLU A 801 -41.80 -35.66 31.98
C GLU A 801 -40.70 -36.26 32.88
N LYS A 802 -39.57 -35.55 32.97
CA LYS A 802 -38.45 -35.91 33.85
C LYS A 802 -37.89 -34.69 34.58
N ASN A 803 -37.90 -34.70 35.92
CA ASN A 803 -37.25 -33.70 36.76
C ASN A 803 -37.70 -32.24 36.50
N SER A 804 -38.89 -32.02 35.96
CA SER A 804 -39.43 -30.67 35.79
C SER A 804 -40.02 -30.16 37.10
N ARG A 805 -39.96 -28.84 37.30
CA ARG A 805 -40.38 -28.19 38.54
C ARG A 805 -41.54 -27.25 38.27
N PHE A 806 -42.50 -27.21 39.19
CA PHE A 806 -43.72 -26.42 39.09
C PHE A 806 -43.84 -25.53 40.32
N TYR A 807 -43.90 -24.20 40.12
CA TYR A 807 -43.89 -23.21 41.18
C TYR A 807 -44.92 -22.11 40.90
N GLU A 808 -45.74 -21.78 41.90
CA GLU A 808 -46.63 -20.61 41.88
C GLU A 808 -47.61 -20.55 40.69
N ASN A 809 -47.84 -21.66 39.96
CA ASN A 809 -48.85 -21.72 38.91
C ASN A 809 -50.25 -21.77 39.54
N LEU A 810 -51.25 -21.19 38.88
CA LEU A 810 -52.64 -21.31 39.32
C LEU A 810 -53.16 -22.75 39.15
N THR A 811 -52.71 -23.45 38.10
CA THR A 811 -52.98 -24.87 37.86
C THR A 811 -51.74 -25.53 37.29
N ASP A 812 -51.18 -26.54 37.97
CA ASP A 812 -49.98 -27.22 37.45
C ASP A 812 -50.30 -28.15 36.26
N ARG A 813 -51.39 -28.92 36.34
CA ARG A 813 -51.81 -29.84 35.27
C ARG A 813 -53.32 -29.82 35.08
N LYS A 814 -53.77 -29.82 33.82
CA LYS A 814 -55.18 -29.93 33.41
C LYS A 814 -55.34 -30.92 32.25
N GLN A 815 -56.20 -31.92 32.43
CA GLN A 815 -56.52 -32.89 31.38
C GLN A 815 -57.68 -32.41 30.49
N ILE A 816 -57.53 -32.56 29.17
CA ILE A 816 -58.57 -32.29 28.17
C ILE A 816 -59.18 -33.63 27.73
N LYS A 817 -60.51 -33.69 27.66
CA LYS A 817 -61.23 -34.86 27.14
C LYS A 817 -61.17 -34.96 25.61
#